data_AF-C6E5Y6-F1
#
_entry.id   AF-C6E5Y6-F1
#
_cell.length_a   1.000
_cell.length_b   1.000
_cell.length_c   1.000
_cell.angle_alpha   90.00
_cell.angle_beta   90.00
_cell.angle_gamma   90.00
#
_symmetry.space_group_name_H-M   'P 1'
#
loop_
_entity.id
_entity.type
_entity.pdbx_description
1 polymer ?
#
loop_
_entity_poly.entity_id
_entity_poly.type
_entity_poly.pdbx_seq_one_letter_code
_entity_poly.pdbx_strand_id
1 'polypeptide(L)'
;MQWETYVNASEDILSSQVAPSSLEIITLIKKVNPTRLSLSESDRERGYQLKSRLQSLLLEHYGETFDLVPHPASPNIILIKHRLLPSIDACHADLASLSNKAIEMVEASGSLPPEAKELKPRRQKARKHGDRKTGAAPSPKQALKKARALLEAYDYIAAEELLAGLYGSDDLRSVLAAASILLHEIGAYQRCIDTLLSVHKTLLRNRGLREMLAVAYHHNGSLPEARAILDELYPAEQGQDALLAYADIAYKDGNLSSSLELIKIARGKGGFFPGLDTIEKEIEAAMSAKAEPLVKQAQAALGSAAIGEAGKLAREALDLFPKCHQAREIISAIEARNDTEQLAELWARLENEKNGERRMALLVTLLKRDQDRRDTLKKLLAEEKKRQRRMHFDEQLESLRSLVHRESWPECYDLATLLMRQPEFIERAEDVLSLSPFFPVLQDYKRRHCTSDRGARDLWLRFVKVKSAFAAGNGVECFEEFEALKPWFHSCSEFQEDYLVLLRREQEQARAEVAAFFARSEASDCSFRELQRVQGSIRRRISVLPVEERRELLRSMEARLTRSIPEEDPAPSLDEYREALQIGNSERITYLRQEITDKAAREAVDAQFAELYHIDWEPLTLEVSDDLPVDLISPPPLLISYVVGNRMLLKDGCDTFVMIDFPSKTACRLTSPVFSNTKVVDYTKNDCFLFMEEEEGTDNLGDILWRAEISMERAGFSAKFDTLRWFNLEEGYCVANVNASSERDTEYFVLIKHVEGRYPAKILKKRIAPQATMQKMQIGSLNELKMFRWGSDPDNFIVGCEGGFRTVNRNLSLQALHRWTPDLFKIDKENGYVYGLEVGRLTQRNRKLELLKVYENVPMLAVYESQRVHGLSFQTDTALIVVAKSRQSFYNLRNNKMSSKIRVGRVIPSYHDGKWYCFDYSNKERKLWLREVNEYIQTELEWREIFLYKEKRDVWEPLMKWFNQPGNFLYRPEEWEADEATSADGED
;
A
#
# COMPACT_ATOMS: atom_id res chain seq x y z
N MET A 1 -21.19 -45.13 5.57
CA MET A 1 -19.75 -45.52 5.51
C MET A 1 -19.13 -45.80 6.87
N GLN A 2 -19.44 -45.11 7.97
CA GLN A 2 -18.76 -45.36 9.26
C GLN A 2 -19.17 -46.66 10.01
N TRP A 3 -20.39 -47.18 9.81
CA TRP A 3 -20.85 -48.39 10.54
C TRP A 3 -20.11 -49.66 10.11
N GLU A 4 -19.92 -49.88 8.80
CA GLU A 4 -19.16 -51.02 8.27
C GLU A 4 -17.72 -51.04 8.79
N THR A 5 -17.10 -49.87 8.98
CA THR A 5 -15.78 -49.75 9.60
C THR A 5 -15.78 -50.25 11.04
N TYR A 6 -16.81 -49.92 11.84
CA TYR A 6 -16.93 -50.41 13.21
C TYR A 6 -17.30 -51.90 13.26
N VAL A 7 -18.03 -52.41 12.27
CA VAL A 7 -18.31 -53.84 12.10
C VAL A 7 -17.02 -54.62 11.85
N ASN A 8 -16.21 -54.21 10.88
CA ASN A 8 -14.93 -54.84 10.59
C ASN A 8 -13.99 -54.79 11.81
N ALA A 9 -13.88 -53.63 12.46
CA ALA A 9 -13.08 -53.50 13.68
C ALA A 9 -13.58 -54.39 14.83
N SER A 10 -14.89 -54.63 14.92
CA SER A 10 -15.47 -55.54 15.91
C SER A 10 -15.15 -57.00 15.58
N GLU A 11 -15.18 -57.39 14.31
CA GLU A 11 -14.82 -58.73 13.85
C GLU A 11 -13.31 -59.01 14.04
N ASP A 12 -12.47 -58.02 13.77
CA ASP A 12 -11.02 -58.09 14.02
C ASP A 12 -10.72 -58.28 15.51
N ILE A 13 -11.39 -57.51 16.38
CA ILE A 13 -11.21 -57.64 17.83
C ILE A 13 -11.73 -58.97 18.38
N LEU A 14 -12.86 -59.47 17.87
CA LEU A 14 -13.40 -60.77 18.25
C LEU A 14 -12.52 -61.94 17.79
N SER A 15 -11.64 -61.73 16.81
CA SER A 15 -10.70 -62.75 16.29
C SER A 15 -9.26 -62.56 16.77
N SER A 16 -8.97 -61.46 17.49
CA SER A 16 -7.65 -61.16 18.05
C SER A 16 -7.24 -62.14 19.15
N GLN A 17 -5.98 -62.58 19.12
CA GLN A 17 -5.36 -63.29 20.25
C GLN A 17 -4.82 -62.35 21.34
N VAL A 18 -4.71 -61.05 21.04
CA VAL A 18 -4.29 -60.00 21.98
C VAL A 18 -5.53 -59.51 22.72
N ALA A 19 -5.46 -59.47 24.05
CA ALA A 19 -6.57 -59.04 24.91
C ALA A 19 -6.88 -57.54 24.67
N PRO A 20 -8.08 -57.20 24.14
CA PRO A 20 -8.49 -55.82 23.87
C PRO A 20 -8.90 -55.11 25.16
N SER A 21 -8.73 -53.78 25.24
CA SER A 21 -9.08 -53.03 26.46
C SER A 21 -10.60 -53.01 26.70
N SER A 22 -11.01 -52.90 27.96
CA SER A 22 -12.45 -52.82 28.32
C SER A 22 -13.14 -51.60 27.68
N LEU A 23 -12.43 -50.46 27.55
CA LEU A 23 -12.96 -49.25 26.92
C LEU A 23 -13.12 -49.38 25.39
N GLU A 24 -12.17 -50.04 24.70
CA GLU A 24 -12.28 -50.34 23.27
C GLU A 24 -13.50 -51.22 23.01
N ILE A 25 -13.69 -52.27 23.81
CA ILE A 25 -14.84 -53.17 23.70
C ILE A 25 -16.14 -52.39 23.96
N ILE A 26 -16.22 -51.60 25.04
CA ILE A 26 -17.41 -50.78 25.37
C ILE A 26 -17.72 -49.77 24.26
N THR A 27 -16.70 -49.14 23.69
CA THR A 27 -16.85 -48.19 22.61
C THR A 27 -17.43 -48.86 21.37
N LEU A 28 -16.90 -50.04 21.00
CA LEU A 28 -17.41 -50.81 19.88
C LEU A 28 -18.84 -51.30 20.15
N ILE A 29 -19.14 -51.81 21.35
CA ILE A 29 -20.51 -52.16 21.78
C ILE A 29 -21.46 -50.99 21.53
N LYS A 30 -21.08 -49.75 21.91
CA LYS A 30 -21.91 -48.55 21.71
C LYS A 30 -22.04 -48.16 20.24
N LYS A 31 -20.99 -48.36 19.43
CA LYS A 31 -20.95 -47.97 18.00
C LYS A 31 -21.67 -48.97 17.08
N VAL A 32 -21.65 -50.27 17.39
CA VAL A 32 -22.37 -51.29 16.62
C VAL A 32 -23.83 -51.44 17.04
N ASN A 33 -24.22 -50.91 18.21
CA ASN A 33 -25.57 -51.02 18.74
C ASN A 33 -26.63 -50.42 17.78
N PRO A 34 -27.55 -51.24 17.21
CA PRO A 34 -28.50 -50.79 16.20
C PRO A 34 -29.58 -49.83 16.69
N THR A 35 -29.81 -49.71 18.00
CA THR A 35 -31.00 -49.02 18.57
C THR A 35 -31.12 -47.53 18.21
N ARG A 36 -30.06 -46.89 17.70
CA ARG A 36 -30.06 -45.48 17.26
C ARG A 36 -29.65 -45.30 15.79
N LEU A 37 -29.52 -46.38 15.03
CA LEU A 37 -29.03 -46.36 13.66
C LEU A 37 -30.14 -46.82 12.71
N SER A 38 -30.39 -46.06 11.64
CA SER A 38 -31.35 -46.41 10.59
C SER A 38 -30.77 -47.47 9.64
N LEU A 39 -30.61 -48.70 10.15
CA LEU A 39 -30.02 -49.84 9.45
C LEU A 39 -31.10 -50.73 8.81
N SER A 40 -30.72 -51.48 7.76
CA SER A 40 -31.57 -52.51 7.17
C SER A 40 -31.86 -53.62 8.20
N GLU A 41 -32.90 -54.43 7.99
CA GLU A 41 -33.25 -55.50 8.93
C GLU A 41 -32.10 -56.51 9.11
N SER A 42 -31.43 -56.87 8.01
CA SER A 42 -30.24 -57.74 8.02
C SER A 42 -29.06 -57.13 8.78
N ASP A 43 -28.81 -55.83 8.59
CA ASP A 43 -27.73 -55.13 9.30
C ASP A 43 -28.04 -54.91 10.78
N ARG A 44 -29.31 -54.70 11.13
CA ARG A 44 -29.77 -54.63 12.52
C ARG A 44 -29.53 -55.96 13.24
N GLU A 45 -29.84 -57.08 12.60
CA GLU A 45 -29.60 -58.39 13.15
C GLU A 45 -28.09 -58.64 13.34
N ARG A 46 -27.27 -58.36 12.32
CA ARG A 46 -25.80 -58.45 12.39
C ARG A 46 -25.23 -57.57 13.51
N GLY A 47 -25.72 -56.34 13.67
CA GLY A 47 -25.29 -55.44 14.73
C GLY A 47 -25.66 -55.91 16.14
N TYR A 48 -26.84 -56.52 16.33
CA TYR A 48 -27.22 -57.11 17.62
C TYR A 48 -26.37 -58.35 17.96
N GLN A 49 -26.06 -59.18 16.97
CA GLN A 49 -25.18 -60.35 17.16
C GLN A 49 -23.76 -59.91 17.56
N LEU A 50 -23.18 -58.93 16.86
CA LEU A 50 -21.86 -58.39 17.20
C LEU A 50 -21.84 -57.75 18.58
N LYS A 51 -22.88 -56.98 18.92
CA LYS A 51 -23.05 -56.38 20.25
C LYS A 51 -23.02 -57.45 21.35
N SER A 52 -23.77 -58.56 21.19
CA SER A 52 -23.82 -59.62 22.20
C SER A 52 -22.48 -60.36 22.36
N ARG A 53 -21.79 -60.61 21.25
CA ARG A 53 -20.46 -61.24 21.26
C ARG A 53 -19.43 -60.35 21.94
N LEU A 54 -19.44 -59.05 21.68
CA LEU A 54 -18.57 -58.08 22.35
C LEU A 54 -18.91 -57.93 23.84
N GLN A 55 -20.20 -57.94 24.21
CA GLN A 55 -20.63 -57.93 25.62
C GLN A 55 -20.17 -59.19 26.36
N SER A 56 -20.19 -60.35 25.70
CA SER A 56 -19.66 -61.59 26.25
C SER A 56 -18.13 -61.52 26.41
N LEU A 57 -17.41 -61.04 25.39
CA LEU A 57 -15.96 -60.84 25.44
C LEU A 57 -15.56 -59.90 26.59
N LEU A 58 -16.29 -58.80 26.77
CA LEU A 58 -16.07 -57.85 27.88
C LEU A 58 -16.17 -58.56 29.24
N LEU A 59 -17.23 -59.32 29.46
CA LEU A 59 -17.47 -60.00 30.75
C LEU A 59 -16.54 -61.19 30.97
N GLU A 60 -16.13 -61.90 29.91
CA GLU A 60 -15.16 -63.00 30.04
C GLU A 60 -13.77 -62.52 30.45
N HIS A 61 -13.34 -61.34 29.99
CA HIS A 61 -12.02 -60.78 30.33
C HIS A 61 -12.04 -59.86 31.57
N TYR A 62 -13.15 -59.21 31.85
CA TYR A 62 -13.24 -58.13 32.84
C TYR A 62 -14.41 -58.28 33.83
N GLY A 63 -15.08 -59.45 33.87
CA GLY A 63 -16.34 -59.67 34.60
C GLY A 63 -16.30 -59.27 36.09
N GLU A 64 -15.16 -59.40 36.76
CA GLU A 64 -14.97 -59.00 38.17
C GLU A 64 -15.14 -57.49 38.43
N THR A 65 -15.11 -56.67 37.37
CA THR A 65 -15.23 -55.21 37.46
C THR A 65 -16.64 -54.69 37.15
N PHE A 66 -17.57 -55.59 36.76
CA PHE A 66 -18.93 -55.22 36.35
C PHE A 66 -20.02 -55.93 37.18
N ASP A 67 -21.14 -55.23 37.38
CA ASP A 67 -22.37 -55.74 37.96
C ASP A 67 -23.45 -55.89 36.88
N LEU A 68 -24.23 -56.97 36.97
CA LEU A 68 -25.40 -57.21 36.13
C LEU A 68 -26.67 -56.77 36.88
N VAL A 69 -27.27 -55.66 36.46
CA VAL A 69 -28.46 -55.09 37.09
C VAL A 69 -29.70 -55.37 36.24
N PRO A 70 -30.73 -56.07 36.73
CA PRO A 70 -31.96 -56.32 35.97
C PRO A 70 -32.65 -55.02 35.52
N HIS A 71 -33.17 -54.99 34.29
CA HIS A 71 -33.91 -53.86 33.77
C HIS A 71 -35.34 -53.84 34.36
N PRO A 72 -35.86 -52.70 34.84
CA PRO A 72 -37.14 -52.64 35.56
C PRO A 72 -38.38 -53.03 34.73
N ALA A 73 -38.28 -52.98 33.40
CA ALA A 73 -39.39 -53.32 32.49
C ALA A 73 -39.32 -54.74 31.90
N SER A 74 -38.20 -55.46 32.03
CA SER A 74 -38.06 -56.83 31.52
C SER A 74 -36.95 -57.56 32.26
N PRO A 75 -37.24 -58.67 32.97
CA PRO A 75 -36.25 -59.40 33.77
C PRO A 75 -35.17 -60.09 32.92
N ASN A 76 -35.44 -60.32 31.64
CA ASN A 76 -34.49 -60.95 30.72
C ASN A 76 -33.47 -59.95 30.15
N ILE A 77 -33.66 -58.65 30.37
CA ILE A 77 -32.72 -57.62 29.96
C ILE A 77 -31.95 -57.14 31.19
N ILE A 78 -30.63 -57.16 31.11
CA ILE A 78 -29.73 -56.70 32.17
C ILE A 78 -28.94 -55.49 31.70
N LEU A 79 -28.52 -54.66 32.65
CA LEU A 79 -27.61 -53.54 32.43
C LEU A 79 -26.24 -53.90 33.00
N ILE A 80 -25.21 -53.87 32.15
CA ILE A 80 -23.82 -54.13 32.54
C ILE A 80 -23.20 -52.81 33.02
N LYS A 81 -22.93 -52.70 34.33
CA LYS A 81 -22.43 -51.47 34.98
C LYS A 81 -21.09 -51.70 35.65
N HIS A 82 -20.15 -50.77 35.52
CA HIS A 82 -18.88 -50.87 36.24
C HIS A 82 -19.08 -50.63 37.75
N ARG A 83 -18.49 -51.49 38.60
CA ARG A 83 -18.66 -51.51 40.07
C ARG A 83 -18.26 -50.20 40.74
N LEU A 84 -17.10 -49.66 40.34
CA LEU A 84 -16.46 -48.52 41.02
C LEU A 84 -16.72 -47.18 40.31
N LEU A 85 -17.16 -47.19 39.06
CA LEU A 85 -17.26 -46.01 38.19
C LEU A 85 -18.65 -45.94 37.54
N PRO A 86 -19.63 -45.25 38.16
CA PRO A 86 -21.03 -45.27 37.71
C PRO A 86 -21.28 -44.70 36.30
N SER A 87 -20.31 -43.98 35.74
CA SER A 87 -20.37 -43.41 34.39
C SER A 87 -19.99 -44.39 33.28
N ILE A 88 -19.44 -45.56 33.63
CA ILE A 88 -19.06 -46.60 32.67
C ILE A 88 -20.16 -47.66 32.62
N ASP A 89 -20.87 -47.71 31.50
CA ASP A 89 -21.90 -48.70 31.20
C ASP A 89 -21.67 -49.35 29.83
N ALA A 90 -21.80 -50.69 29.77
CA ALA A 90 -21.66 -51.47 28.53
C ALA A 90 -23.02 -51.77 27.87
N CYS A 91 -23.98 -50.85 28.05
CA CYS A 91 -25.36 -50.92 27.56
C CYS A 91 -26.20 -52.09 28.12
N HIS A 92 -27.46 -52.14 27.69
CA HIS A 92 -28.38 -53.26 27.96
C HIS A 92 -27.97 -54.50 27.16
N ALA A 93 -27.99 -55.67 27.80
CA ALA A 93 -27.78 -56.97 27.20
C ALA A 93 -29.01 -57.85 27.46
N ASP A 94 -29.33 -58.76 26.54
CA ASP A 94 -30.27 -59.84 26.81
C ASP A 94 -29.48 -60.95 27.53
N LEU A 95 -29.97 -61.38 28.69
CA LEU A 95 -29.30 -62.40 29.49
C LEU A 95 -29.16 -63.72 28.70
N ALA A 96 -30.14 -64.04 27.84
CA ALA A 96 -30.12 -65.26 27.03
C ALA A 96 -29.09 -65.23 25.89
N SER A 97 -28.56 -64.05 25.52
CA SER A 97 -27.63 -63.88 24.41
C SER A 97 -26.16 -63.82 24.84
N LEU A 98 -25.88 -63.77 26.16
CA LEU A 98 -24.53 -63.81 26.72
C LEU A 98 -24.01 -65.25 26.80
N SER A 99 -22.68 -65.43 26.68
CA SER A 99 -22.06 -66.74 26.87
C SER A 99 -22.18 -67.21 28.34
N ASN A 100 -22.32 -68.52 28.56
CA ASN A 100 -22.35 -69.06 29.94
C ASN A 100 -21.09 -68.68 30.73
N LYS A 101 -19.93 -68.67 30.05
CA LYS A 101 -18.65 -68.26 30.64
C LYS A 101 -18.66 -66.78 31.07
N ALA A 102 -19.27 -65.90 30.29
CA ALA A 102 -19.44 -64.49 30.67
C ALA A 102 -20.28 -64.33 31.95
N ILE A 103 -21.34 -65.13 32.10
CA ILE A 103 -22.22 -65.11 33.29
C ILE A 103 -21.48 -65.66 34.51
N GLU A 104 -20.80 -66.80 34.37
CA GLU A 104 -20.02 -67.44 35.44
C GLU A 104 -18.93 -66.52 36.01
N MET A 105 -18.23 -65.75 35.15
CA MET A 105 -17.19 -64.80 35.60
C MET A 105 -17.74 -63.65 36.45
N VAL A 106 -19.00 -63.26 36.25
CA VAL A 106 -19.66 -62.25 37.09
C VAL A 106 -20.27 -62.89 38.36
N GLU A 107 -20.79 -64.12 38.28
CA GLU A 107 -21.35 -64.84 39.43
C GLU A 107 -20.28 -65.30 40.43
N ALA A 108 -19.09 -65.69 39.95
CA ALA A 108 -17.94 -66.04 40.78
C ALA A 108 -17.49 -64.89 41.70
N SER A 109 -17.84 -63.65 41.34
CA SER A 109 -17.54 -62.46 42.13
C SER A 109 -18.71 -61.95 43.01
N GLY A 110 -19.79 -62.74 43.13
CA GLY A 110 -20.75 -62.69 44.24
C GLY A 110 -21.83 -61.60 44.18
N SER A 111 -22.81 -61.71 43.27
CA SER A 111 -24.07 -60.94 43.37
C SER A 111 -25.17 -61.38 42.38
N LEU A 112 -26.01 -62.34 42.79
CA LEU A 112 -27.44 -62.37 42.44
C LEU A 112 -28.22 -62.21 43.75
N PRO A 113 -29.27 -61.37 43.81
CA PRO A 113 -29.99 -61.14 45.07
C PRO A 113 -30.90 -62.33 45.41
N PRO A 114 -30.77 -62.98 46.59
CA PRO A 114 -31.89 -63.72 47.14
C PRO A 114 -32.94 -62.72 47.63
N GLU A 115 -34.19 -63.08 47.41
CA GLU A 115 -35.40 -62.38 47.84
C GLU A 115 -35.23 -61.65 49.18
N ALA A 116 -35.47 -60.33 49.16
CA ALA A 116 -35.48 -59.49 50.35
C ALA A 116 -36.65 -59.88 51.27
N LYS A 117 -36.43 -60.89 52.13
CA LYS A 117 -37.07 -60.91 53.44
C LYS A 117 -36.43 -59.83 54.29
N GLU A 118 -37.27 -58.88 54.68
CA GLU A 118 -37.02 -57.80 55.63
C GLU A 118 -36.12 -58.24 56.80
N LEU A 119 -34.97 -57.60 56.98
CA LEU A 119 -34.26 -57.60 58.25
C LEU A 119 -33.87 -56.16 58.65
N LYS A 120 -34.59 -55.71 59.68
CA LYS A 120 -34.49 -54.47 60.45
C LYS A 120 -33.08 -54.19 61.02
N PRO A 121 -32.78 -52.93 61.41
CA PRO A 121 -31.42 -52.47 61.71
C PRO A 121 -30.92 -53.04 63.06
N ARG A 122 -29.71 -53.58 63.07
CA ARG A 122 -29.07 -54.08 64.28
C ARG A 122 -28.10 -53.04 64.87
N ARG A 123 -28.62 -52.19 65.76
CA ARG A 123 -27.84 -51.49 66.79
C ARG A 123 -27.38 -52.50 67.84
N GLN A 124 -26.08 -52.59 68.14
CA GLN A 124 -25.50 -52.97 69.46
C GLN A 124 -24.01 -52.55 69.48
N LYS A 125 -23.35 -52.08 70.54
CA LYS A 125 -23.70 -51.48 71.85
C LYS A 125 -22.37 -50.92 72.41
N ALA A 126 -22.45 -49.88 73.24
CA ALA A 126 -21.33 -49.15 73.84
C ALA A 126 -20.45 -49.94 74.82
N ARG A 127 -19.19 -49.51 74.98
CA ARG A 127 -18.45 -49.58 76.25
C ARG A 127 -17.81 -48.23 76.57
N LYS A 128 -17.79 -47.91 77.87
CA LYS A 128 -17.57 -46.61 78.50
C LYS A 128 -16.23 -46.62 79.26
N HIS A 129 -15.57 -45.45 79.26
CA HIS A 129 -14.51 -44.95 80.16
C HIS A 129 -13.06 -45.46 80.10
N GLY A 130 -12.18 -44.52 79.75
CA GLY A 130 -10.83 -44.33 80.28
C GLY A 130 -10.35 -42.93 79.88
N ASP A 131 -10.30 -41.99 80.83
CA ASP A 131 -9.87 -40.60 80.67
C ASP A 131 -8.53 -40.47 79.93
N ARG A 132 -8.51 -39.71 78.82
CA ARG A 132 -7.34 -38.91 78.43
C ARG A 132 -7.80 -37.66 77.68
N LYS A 133 -7.90 -36.58 78.46
CA LYS A 133 -7.84 -35.15 78.11
C LYS A 133 -7.96 -34.81 76.62
N THR A 134 -9.07 -34.15 76.31
CA THR A 134 -9.24 -33.11 75.29
C THR A 134 -7.95 -32.59 74.64
N GLY A 135 -7.56 -33.24 73.54
CA GLY A 135 -6.86 -32.58 72.44
C GLY A 135 -7.82 -32.61 71.25
N ALA A 136 -8.24 -31.45 70.75
CA ALA A 136 -8.99 -31.38 69.50
C ALA A 136 -8.25 -32.20 68.43
N ALA A 137 -8.97 -33.03 67.67
CA ALA A 137 -8.38 -33.76 66.55
C ALA A 137 -7.60 -32.76 65.68
N PRO A 138 -6.31 -32.99 65.39
CA PRO A 138 -5.51 -32.04 64.64
C PRO A 138 -6.18 -31.81 63.29
N SER A 139 -6.25 -30.55 62.86
CA SER A 139 -6.77 -30.25 61.53
C SER A 139 -5.93 -30.96 60.46
N PRO A 140 -6.48 -31.30 59.28
CA PRO A 140 -5.75 -31.99 58.22
C PRO A 140 -4.36 -31.38 57.89
N LYS A 141 -4.27 -30.05 57.96
CA LYS A 141 -3.02 -29.30 57.80
C LYS A 141 -2.01 -29.52 58.94
N GLN A 142 -2.49 -29.63 60.18
CA GLN A 142 -1.64 -29.95 61.33
C GLN A 142 -1.18 -31.40 61.30
N ALA A 143 -2.01 -32.32 60.82
CA ALA A 143 -1.63 -33.71 60.60
C ALA A 143 -0.51 -33.82 59.55
N LEU A 144 -0.66 -33.20 58.37
CA LEU A 144 0.40 -33.16 57.36
C LEU A 144 1.72 -32.57 57.87
N LYS A 145 1.66 -31.50 58.68
CA LYS A 145 2.86 -30.90 59.29
C LYS A 145 3.55 -31.86 60.25
N LYS A 146 2.78 -32.61 61.05
CA LYS A 146 3.32 -33.63 61.95
C LYS A 146 3.89 -34.82 61.20
N ALA A 147 3.20 -35.30 60.15
CA ALA A 147 3.70 -36.38 59.31
C ALA A 147 5.05 -36.04 58.68
N ARG A 148 5.21 -34.81 58.16
CA ARG A 148 6.51 -34.34 57.62
C ARG A 148 7.61 -34.31 58.68
N ALA A 149 7.32 -33.83 59.89
CA ALA A 149 8.28 -33.86 60.98
C ALA A 149 8.66 -35.29 61.41
N LEU A 150 7.73 -36.25 61.31
CA LEU A 150 8.00 -37.66 61.57
C LEU A 150 8.87 -38.29 60.47
N LEU A 151 8.66 -37.91 59.20
CA LEU A 151 9.50 -38.35 58.08
C LEU A 151 10.92 -37.79 58.17
N GLU A 152 11.08 -36.53 58.58
CA GLU A 152 12.39 -35.93 58.90
C GLU A 152 13.07 -36.66 60.07
N ALA A 153 12.29 -37.22 61.00
CA ALA A 153 12.77 -38.05 62.10
C ALA A 153 12.90 -39.55 61.76
N TYR A 154 12.70 -39.93 60.49
CA TYR A 154 12.73 -41.32 60.00
C TYR A 154 11.69 -42.27 60.62
N ASP A 155 10.62 -41.75 61.21
CA ASP A 155 9.51 -42.53 61.76
C ASP A 155 8.40 -42.70 60.71
N TYR A 156 8.68 -43.56 59.72
CA TYR A 156 7.78 -43.82 58.59
C TYR A 156 6.46 -44.48 59.00
N ILE A 157 6.46 -45.31 60.05
CA ILE A 157 5.27 -46.01 60.53
C ILE A 157 4.30 -45.04 61.19
N ALA A 158 4.79 -44.20 62.11
CA ALA A 158 3.95 -43.19 62.74
C ALA A 158 3.49 -42.13 61.73
N ALA A 159 4.31 -41.80 60.73
CA ALA A 159 3.92 -40.93 59.63
C ALA A 159 2.82 -41.57 58.76
N GLU A 160 2.94 -42.84 58.38
CA GLU A 160 1.92 -43.59 57.64
C GLU A 160 0.59 -43.61 58.41
N GLU A 161 0.59 -44.00 59.69
CA GLU A 161 -0.64 -44.04 60.50
C GLU A 161 -1.33 -42.68 60.60
N LEU A 162 -0.54 -41.62 60.72
CA LEU A 162 -1.02 -40.25 60.85
C LEU A 162 -1.55 -39.68 59.52
N LEU A 163 -0.96 -40.07 58.39
CA LEU A 163 -1.42 -39.73 57.04
C LEU A 163 -2.66 -40.54 56.64
N ALA A 164 -2.66 -41.83 56.96
CA ALA A 164 -3.82 -42.71 56.79
C ALA A 164 -5.01 -42.17 57.61
N GLY A 165 -4.79 -41.66 58.83
CA GLY A 165 -5.82 -41.02 59.66
C GLY A 165 -6.56 -39.83 59.04
N LEU A 166 -6.18 -39.35 57.85
CA LEU A 166 -6.91 -38.36 57.06
C LEU A 166 -8.10 -38.94 56.27
N TYR A 167 -8.43 -40.23 56.45
CA TYR A 167 -9.62 -40.90 55.91
C TYR A 167 -10.89 -40.03 56.06
N GLY A 168 -11.59 -39.77 54.95
CA GLY A 168 -12.87 -39.05 54.95
C GLY A 168 -12.77 -37.52 55.09
N SER A 169 -11.59 -36.91 54.97
CA SER A 169 -11.43 -35.45 54.92
C SER A 169 -11.96 -34.87 53.60
N ASP A 170 -12.80 -33.84 53.67
CA ASP A 170 -13.30 -33.08 52.50
C ASP A 170 -12.25 -32.12 51.90
N ASP A 171 -11.10 -31.92 52.58
CA ASP A 171 -10.02 -31.07 52.08
C ASP A 171 -9.15 -31.80 51.05
N LEU A 172 -9.53 -31.68 49.77
CA LEU A 172 -8.84 -32.23 48.60
C LEU A 172 -7.33 -31.94 48.58
N ARG A 173 -6.90 -30.73 49.00
CA ARG A 173 -5.47 -30.38 48.98
C ARG A 173 -4.69 -31.17 50.01
N SER A 174 -5.29 -31.40 51.18
CA SER A 174 -4.66 -32.17 52.24
C SER A 174 -4.60 -33.67 51.88
N VAL A 175 -5.63 -34.21 51.22
CA VAL A 175 -5.64 -35.59 50.74
C VAL A 175 -4.58 -35.82 49.65
N LEU A 176 -4.48 -34.94 48.66
CA LEU A 176 -3.47 -35.04 47.60
C LEU A 176 -2.04 -34.97 48.17
N ALA A 177 -1.80 -34.09 49.15
CA ALA A 177 -0.50 -34.01 49.81
C ALA A 177 -0.17 -35.27 50.62
N ALA A 178 -1.16 -35.86 51.29
CA ALA A 178 -0.97 -37.11 52.04
C ALA A 178 -0.70 -38.30 51.11
N ALA A 179 -1.49 -38.43 50.05
CA ALA A 179 -1.33 -39.48 49.04
C ALA A 179 0.01 -39.37 48.31
N SER A 180 0.47 -38.15 47.99
CA SER A 180 1.79 -37.91 47.40
C SER A 180 2.92 -38.41 48.29
N ILE A 181 2.85 -38.13 49.61
CA ILE A 181 3.85 -38.61 50.58
C ILE A 181 3.79 -40.14 50.71
N LEU A 182 2.59 -40.73 50.79
CA LEU A 182 2.42 -42.18 50.86
C LEU A 182 2.97 -42.89 49.62
N LEU A 183 2.79 -42.29 48.44
CA LEU A 183 3.22 -42.83 47.15
C LEU A 183 4.74 -42.71 46.94
N HIS A 184 5.29 -41.50 47.07
CA HIS A 184 6.66 -41.20 46.63
C HIS A 184 7.70 -41.27 47.76
N GLU A 185 7.33 -40.97 49.01
CA GLU A 185 8.29 -40.91 50.13
C GLU A 185 8.27 -42.18 50.99
N ILE A 186 7.09 -42.78 51.20
CA ILE A 186 6.92 -43.97 52.05
C ILE A 186 6.86 -45.26 51.21
N GLY A 187 6.26 -45.21 50.02
CA GLY A 187 6.02 -46.41 49.19
C GLY A 187 4.89 -47.31 49.71
N ALA A 188 3.98 -46.77 50.52
CA ALA A 188 2.82 -47.50 51.07
C ALA A 188 1.65 -47.49 50.07
N TYR A 189 1.81 -48.18 48.94
CA TYR A 189 0.88 -48.09 47.79
C TYR A 189 -0.56 -48.48 48.13
N GLN A 190 -0.78 -49.59 48.84
CA GLN A 190 -2.11 -50.01 49.26
C GLN A 190 -2.79 -48.97 50.16
N ARG A 191 -2.06 -48.37 51.09
CA ARG A 191 -2.58 -47.31 51.98
C ARG A 191 -2.89 -46.03 51.21
N CYS A 192 -2.08 -45.71 50.20
CA CYS A 192 -2.34 -44.60 49.28
C CYS A 192 -3.65 -44.83 48.52
N ILE A 193 -3.85 -46.04 47.96
CA ILE A 193 -5.09 -46.45 47.29
C ILE A 193 -6.29 -46.31 48.24
N ASP A 194 -6.21 -46.89 49.44
CA ASP A 194 -7.29 -46.82 50.43
C ASP A 194 -7.64 -45.37 50.80
N THR A 195 -6.62 -44.52 50.95
CA THR A 195 -6.78 -43.09 51.27
C THR A 195 -7.48 -42.35 50.13
N LEU A 196 -7.04 -42.57 48.88
CA LEU A 196 -7.60 -41.96 47.69
C LEU A 196 -9.04 -42.42 47.41
N LEU A 197 -9.37 -43.69 47.68
CA LEU A 197 -10.73 -44.23 47.50
C LEU A 197 -11.72 -43.80 48.60
N SER A 198 -11.21 -43.37 49.77
CA SER A 198 -12.05 -42.92 50.90
C SER A 198 -12.70 -41.55 50.70
N VAL A 199 -12.27 -40.78 49.69
CA VAL A 199 -12.84 -39.46 49.39
C VAL A 199 -14.23 -39.56 48.76
N HIS A 200 -15.05 -38.52 48.92
CA HIS A 200 -16.39 -38.49 48.33
C HIS A 200 -16.33 -38.70 46.80
N LYS A 201 -17.25 -39.49 46.23
CA LYS A 201 -17.26 -39.88 44.80
C LYS A 201 -17.21 -38.71 43.80
N THR A 202 -17.64 -37.51 44.21
CA THR A 202 -17.54 -36.29 43.38
C THR A 202 -16.10 -35.79 43.25
N LEU A 203 -15.25 -36.01 44.25
CA LEU A 203 -13.83 -35.63 44.25
C LEU A 203 -12.98 -36.60 43.41
N LEU A 204 -13.41 -37.87 43.25
CA LEU A 204 -12.78 -38.83 42.33
C LEU A 204 -12.87 -38.41 40.85
N ARG A 205 -13.68 -37.40 40.50
CA ARG A 205 -13.65 -36.79 39.17
C ARG A 205 -12.41 -35.92 38.96
N ASN A 206 -11.74 -35.48 40.03
CA ASN A 206 -10.51 -34.71 39.94
C ASN A 206 -9.42 -35.54 39.27
N ARG A 207 -8.84 -34.94 38.23
CA ARG A 207 -7.82 -35.56 37.38
C ARG A 207 -6.54 -35.93 38.15
N GLY A 208 -6.04 -35.05 39.02
CA GLY A 208 -4.82 -35.31 39.81
C GLY A 208 -4.98 -36.47 40.79
N LEU A 209 -6.18 -36.67 41.35
CA LEU A 209 -6.47 -37.85 42.18
C LEU A 209 -6.47 -39.14 41.34
N ARG A 210 -7.07 -39.12 40.15
CA ARG A 210 -7.12 -40.29 39.25
C ARG A 210 -5.74 -40.70 38.75
N GLU A 211 -4.90 -39.74 38.37
CA GLU A 211 -3.51 -40.00 38.00
C GLU A 211 -2.73 -40.64 39.14
N MET A 212 -2.81 -40.08 40.34
CA MET A 212 -2.12 -40.61 41.52
C MET A 212 -2.62 -42.01 41.91
N LEU A 213 -3.92 -42.25 41.77
CA LEU A 213 -4.54 -43.56 42.00
C LEU A 213 -4.05 -44.60 40.98
N ALA A 214 -3.97 -44.23 39.69
CA ALA A 214 -3.45 -45.11 38.64
C ALA A 214 -1.98 -45.48 38.88
N VAL A 215 -1.15 -44.50 39.23
CA VAL A 215 0.27 -44.75 39.56
C VAL A 215 0.40 -45.63 40.81
N ALA A 216 -0.43 -45.41 41.84
CA ALA A 216 -0.45 -46.26 43.02
C ALA A 216 -0.87 -47.71 42.69
N TYR A 217 -1.88 -47.92 41.83
CA TYR A 217 -2.27 -49.25 41.35
C TYR A 217 -1.15 -49.92 40.56
N HIS A 218 -0.46 -49.18 39.68
CA HIS A 218 0.68 -49.71 38.90
C HIS A 218 1.80 -50.20 39.83
N HIS A 219 2.20 -49.39 40.82
CA HIS A 219 3.22 -49.78 41.78
C HIS A 219 2.78 -50.91 42.73
N ASN A 220 1.48 -51.02 43.02
CA ASN A 220 0.91 -52.12 43.81
C ASN A 220 0.78 -53.44 43.01
N GLY A 221 1.06 -53.43 41.70
CA GLY A 221 0.95 -54.61 40.82
C GLY A 221 -0.45 -54.85 40.25
N SER A 222 -1.41 -53.98 40.53
CA SER A 222 -2.79 -53.99 40.01
C SER A 222 -2.83 -53.35 38.61
N LEU A 223 -2.15 -53.98 37.64
CA LEU A 223 -2.00 -53.45 36.29
C LEU A 223 -3.34 -53.26 35.54
N PRO A 224 -4.34 -54.16 35.63
CA PRO A 224 -5.64 -53.95 34.99
C PRO A 224 -6.36 -52.69 35.50
N GLU A 225 -6.32 -52.43 36.80
CA GLU A 225 -6.94 -51.26 37.44
C GLU A 225 -6.20 -49.97 37.08
N ALA A 226 -4.86 -50.01 37.05
CA ALA A 226 -4.06 -48.88 36.58
C ALA A 226 -4.39 -48.55 35.12
N ARG A 227 -4.46 -49.57 34.25
CA ARG A 227 -4.78 -49.42 32.83
C ARG A 227 -6.17 -48.83 32.60
N ALA A 228 -7.19 -49.33 33.30
CA ALA A 228 -8.55 -48.84 33.17
C ALA A 228 -8.66 -47.33 33.47
N ILE A 229 -7.87 -46.83 34.42
CA ILE A 229 -7.84 -45.39 34.75
C ILE A 229 -7.00 -44.62 33.72
N LEU A 230 -5.86 -45.15 33.29
CA LEU A 230 -4.96 -44.47 32.33
C LEU A 230 -5.58 -44.37 30.93
N ASP A 231 -6.34 -45.36 30.48
CA ASP A 231 -7.05 -45.37 29.21
C ASP A 231 -8.14 -44.27 29.15
N GLU A 232 -8.74 -43.88 30.29
CA GLU A 232 -9.71 -42.78 30.37
C GLU A 232 -9.06 -41.38 30.33
N LEU A 233 -7.77 -41.27 30.62
CA LEU A 233 -7.07 -40.00 30.74
C LEU A 233 -6.36 -39.66 29.42
N TYR A 234 -6.55 -38.44 28.92
CA TYR A 234 -5.87 -38.02 27.68
C TYR A 234 -4.34 -37.92 27.89
N PRO A 235 -3.50 -38.63 27.12
CA PRO A 235 -2.05 -38.73 27.36
C PRO A 235 -1.33 -37.38 27.44
N ALA A 236 -1.67 -36.42 26.58
CA ALA A 236 -1.01 -35.12 26.56
C ALA A 236 -1.18 -34.34 27.86
N GLU A 237 -2.23 -34.63 28.62
CA GLU A 237 -2.50 -33.93 29.84
C GLU A 237 -1.94 -34.66 31.08
N GLN A 238 -1.65 -35.97 31.00
CA GLN A 238 -1.19 -36.81 32.11
C GLN A 238 0.16 -36.38 32.70
N GLY A 239 0.36 -36.50 34.02
CA GLY A 239 1.68 -36.34 34.64
C GLY A 239 2.74 -37.33 34.11
N GLN A 240 4.02 -37.01 34.30
CA GLN A 240 5.15 -37.81 33.80
C GLN A 240 5.12 -39.26 34.34
N ASP A 241 4.84 -39.43 35.63
CA ASP A 241 4.79 -40.75 36.31
C ASP A 241 3.66 -41.63 35.76
N ALA A 242 2.49 -41.03 35.50
CA ALA A 242 1.34 -41.73 34.92
C ALA A 242 1.64 -42.19 33.48
N LEU A 243 2.31 -41.34 32.68
CA LEU A 243 2.72 -41.69 31.32
C LEU A 243 3.74 -42.83 31.28
N LEU A 244 4.65 -42.90 32.26
CA LEU A 244 5.62 -43.99 32.37
C LEU A 244 4.98 -45.29 32.82
N ALA A 245 4.09 -45.24 33.82
CA ALA A 245 3.28 -46.39 34.21
C ALA A 245 2.47 -46.91 33.01
N TYR A 246 1.92 -46.01 32.20
CA TYR A 246 1.18 -46.38 31.00
C TYR A 246 2.08 -46.98 29.91
N ALA A 247 3.26 -46.39 29.68
CA ALA A 247 4.24 -46.90 28.72
C ALA A 247 4.74 -48.30 29.10
N ASP A 248 4.99 -48.55 30.39
CA ASP A 248 5.40 -49.86 30.90
C ASP A 248 4.30 -50.93 30.72
N ILE A 249 3.03 -50.57 31.00
CA ILE A 249 1.88 -51.44 30.72
C ILE A 249 1.80 -51.76 29.22
N ALA A 250 1.86 -50.73 28.36
CA ALA A 250 1.82 -50.90 26.91
C ALA A 250 2.99 -51.75 26.38
N TYR A 251 4.18 -51.62 26.97
CA TYR A 251 5.35 -52.45 26.65
C TYR A 251 5.11 -53.92 27.01
N LYS A 252 4.61 -54.19 28.24
CA LYS A 252 4.27 -55.54 28.70
C LYS A 252 3.15 -56.19 27.88
N ASP A 253 2.23 -55.39 27.36
CA ASP A 253 1.16 -55.82 26.45
C ASP A 253 1.67 -56.07 25.00
N GLY A 254 2.96 -55.80 24.72
CA GLY A 254 3.58 -56.00 23.41
C GLY A 254 3.33 -54.87 22.40
N ASN A 255 2.70 -53.77 22.82
CA ASN A 255 2.38 -52.60 21.99
C ASN A 255 3.55 -51.59 21.99
N LEU A 256 4.64 -51.98 21.31
CA LEU A 256 5.92 -51.24 21.31
C LEU A 256 5.81 -49.82 20.74
N SER A 257 4.99 -49.59 19.71
CA SER A 257 4.80 -48.28 19.09
C SER A 257 4.12 -47.30 20.04
N SER A 258 3.00 -47.72 20.65
CA SER A 258 2.26 -46.90 21.62
C SER A 258 3.10 -46.62 22.87
N SER A 259 3.86 -47.61 23.34
CA SER A 259 4.79 -47.44 24.45
C SER A 259 5.87 -46.39 24.15
N LEU A 260 6.47 -46.42 22.95
CA LEU A 260 7.46 -45.41 22.54
C LEU A 260 6.86 -44.01 22.40
N GLU A 261 5.62 -43.89 21.90
CA GLU A 261 4.91 -42.61 21.83
C GLU A 261 4.66 -42.02 23.22
N LEU A 262 4.20 -42.83 24.17
CA LEU A 262 3.99 -42.42 25.56
C LEU A 262 5.30 -41.92 26.22
N ILE A 263 6.43 -42.60 25.95
CA ILE A 263 7.75 -42.13 26.42
C ILE A 263 8.15 -40.79 25.82
N LYS A 264 7.87 -40.56 24.52
CA LYS A 264 8.15 -39.25 23.89
C LYS A 264 7.33 -38.14 24.53
N ILE A 265 6.05 -38.39 24.82
CA ILE A 265 5.18 -37.43 25.52
C ILE A 265 5.72 -37.17 26.93
N ALA A 266 6.13 -38.23 27.66
CA ALA A 266 6.72 -38.10 29.00
C ALA A 266 8.01 -37.26 28.99
N ARG A 267 8.91 -37.49 28.03
CA ARG A 267 10.16 -36.72 27.88
C ARG A 267 9.90 -35.25 27.53
N GLY A 268 8.83 -34.97 26.76
CA GLY A 268 8.41 -33.61 26.44
C GLY A 268 7.94 -32.79 27.64
N LYS A 269 7.56 -33.42 28.76
CA LYS A 269 7.07 -32.71 29.96
C LYS A 269 8.16 -32.09 30.84
N GLY A 270 9.43 -32.47 30.64
CA GLY A 270 10.56 -32.00 31.44
C GLY A 270 10.57 -32.54 32.88
N GLY A 271 11.76 -32.80 33.44
CA GLY A 271 11.93 -33.41 34.75
C GLY A 271 12.77 -34.70 34.69
N PHE A 272 13.58 -34.94 35.71
CA PHE A 272 14.37 -36.17 35.83
C PHE A 272 13.53 -37.26 36.48
N PHE A 273 13.32 -38.37 35.76
CA PHE A 273 12.67 -39.55 36.30
C PHE A 273 13.60 -40.77 36.19
N PRO A 274 13.93 -41.45 37.31
CA PRO A 274 14.76 -42.66 37.28
C PRO A 274 14.08 -43.78 36.48
N GLY A 275 14.76 -44.36 35.49
CA GLY A 275 14.29 -45.53 34.76
C GLY A 275 13.65 -45.29 33.37
N LEU A 276 13.38 -44.03 33.00
CA LEU A 276 12.84 -43.68 31.67
C LEU A 276 13.77 -44.16 30.54
N ASP A 277 15.07 -43.91 30.66
CA ASP A 277 16.06 -44.32 29.65
C ASP A 277 16.22 -45.84 29.55
N THR A 278 15.94 -46.58 30.64
CA THR A 278 15.99 -48.04 30.64
C THR A 278 14.84 -48.61 29.82
N ILE A 279 13.61 -48.16 30.08
CA ILE A 279 12.41 -48.62 29.35
C ILE A 279 12.49 -48.23 27.87
N GLU A 280 12.96 -47.02 27.54
CA GLU A 280 13.14 -46.61 26.13
C GLU A 280 14.12 -47.54 25.40
N LYS A 281 15.25 -47.89 26.01
CA LYS A 281 16.24 -48.81 25.42
C LYS A 281 15.66 -50.21 25.22
N GLU A 282 14.86 -50.70 26.16
CA GLU A 282 14.21 -52.01 26.06
C GLU A 282 13.17 -52.05 24.93
N ILE A 283 12.38 -50.99 24.77
CA ILE A 283 11.44 -50.84 23.64
C ILE A 283 12.19 -50.75 22.32
N GLU A 284 13.23 -49.93 22.23
CA GLU A 284 14.02 -49.78 21.00
C GLU A 284 14.72 -51.08 20.59
N ALA A 285 15.26 -51.83 21.56
CA ALA A 285 15.85 -53.14 21.30
C ALA A 285 14.80 -54.13 20.76
N ALA A 286 13.60 -54.15 21.34
CA ALA A 286 12.50 -55.00 20.88
C ALA A 286 11.99 -54.61 19.47
N MET A 287 11.90 -53.32 19.17
CA MET A 287 11.53 -52.82 17.83
C MET A 287 12.60 -53.16 16.79
N SER A 288 13.88 -52.97 17.14
CA SER A 288 15.01 -53.31 16.27
C SER A 288 15.05 -54.80 15.92
N ALA A 289 14.81 -55.68 16.89
CA ALA A 289 14.76 -57.12 16.66
C ALA A 289 13.64 -57.54 15.68
N LYS A 290 12.49 -56.83 15.69
CA LYS A 290 11.40 -57.06 14.73
C LYS A 290 11.73 -56.55 13.32
N ALA A 291 12.48 -55.45 13.20
CA ALA A 291 12.83 -54.84 11.92
C ALA A 291 14.00 -55.55 11.19
N GLU A 292 14.93 -56.15 11.93
CA GLU A 292 16.14 -56.79 11.40
C GLU A 292 15.92 -57.79 10.24
N PRO A 293 14.96 -58.73 10.29
CA PRO A 293 14.75 -59.67 9.18
C PRO A 293 14.34 -58.97 7.88
N LEU A 294 13.51 -57.92 7.96
CA LEU A 294 13.08 -57.15 6.79
C LEU A 294 14.25 -56.40 6.15
N VAL A 295 15.15 -55.83 6.95
CA VAL A 295 16.35 -55.16 6.47
C VAL A 295 17.26 -56.13 5.71
N LYS A 296 17.48 -57.33 6.25
CA LYS A 296 18.28 -58.37 5.57
C LYS A 296 17.67 -58.78 4.23
N GLN A 297 16.34 -58.92 4.16
CA GLN A 297 15.63 -59.20 2.91
C GLN A 297 15.73 -58.03 1.92
N ALA A 298 15.59 -56.78 2.39
CA ALA A 298 15.72 -55.58 1.56
C ALA A 298 17.13 -55.45 0.95
N GLN A 299 18.18 -55.77 1.71
CA GLN A 299 19.56 -55.78 1.21
C GLN A 299 19.79 -56.87 0.14
N ALA A 300 19.24 -58.07 0.36
CA ALA A 300 19.31 -59.14 -0.62
C ALA A 300 18.58 -58.77 -1.94
N ALA A 301 17.39 -58.17 -1.84
CA ALA A 301 16.62 -57.69 -2.99
C ALA A 301 17.34 -56.55 -3.74
N LEU A 302 18.04 -55.65 -3.02
CA LEU A 302 18.86 -54.61 -3.63
C LEU A 302 20.04 -55.23 -4.40
N GLY A 303 20.69 -56.25 -3.83
CA GLY A 303 21.78 -56.99 -4.46
C GLY A 303 21.38 -57.78 -5.71
N SER A 304 20.12 -58.23 -5.80
CA SER A 304 19.55 -58.91 -6.98
C SER A 304 18.90 -57.96 -7.99
N ALA A 305 19.06 -56.64 -7.82
CA ALA A 305 18.46 -55.59 -8.64
C ALA A 305 16.91 -55.57 -8.68
N ALA A 306 16.24 -56.19 -7.69
CA ALA A 306 14.80 -56.09 -7.49
C ALA A 306 14.44 -54.78 -6.73
N ILE A 307 14.66 -53.63 -7.38
CA ILE A 307 14.59 -52.29 -6.77
C ILE A 307 13.22 -52.02 -6.08
N GLY A 308 12.12 -52.41 -6.73
CA GLY A 308 10.77 -52.21 -6.19
C GLY A 308 10.52 -53.00 -4.91
N GLU A 309 11.03 -54.24 -4.85
CA GLU A 309 10.90 -55.12 -3.69
C GLU A 309 11.79 -54.65 -2.54
N ALA A 310 13.03 -54.27 -2.83
CA ALA A 310 13.96 -53.70 -1.86
C ALA A 310 13.39 -52.43 -1.20
N GLY A 311 12.79 -51.54 -1.99
CA GLY A 311 12.16 -50.31 -1.49
C GLY A 311 10.91 -50.58 -0.65
N LYS A 312 10.12 -51.60 -0.96
CA LYS A 312 8.96 -52.00 -0.16
C LYS A 312 9.41 -52.54 1.21
N LEU A 313 10.33 -53.50 1.23
CA LEU A 313 10.83 -54.13 2.46
C LEU A 313 11.55 -53.12 3.38
N ALA A 314 12.31 -52.18 2.81
CA ALA A 314 12.97 -51.12 3.59
C ALA A 314 11.95 -50.15 4.24
N ARG A 315 10.83 -49.84 3.57
CA ARG A 315 9.77 -49.03 4.18
C ARG A 315 9.03 -49.78 5.27
N GLU A 316 8.71 -51.06 5.05
CA GLU A 316 8.11 -51.92 6.09
C GLU A 316 9.02 -52.03 7.33
N ALA A 317 10.34 -52.10 7.15
CA ALA A 317 11.30 -52.05 8.25
C ALA A 317 11.29 -50.70 9.00
N LEU A 318 11.09 -49.58 8.29
CA LEU A 318 10.98 -48.25 8.90
C LEU A 318 9.65 -48.05 9.62
N ASP A 319 8.56 -48.65 9.15
CA ASP A 319 7.27 -48.63 9.84
C ASP A 319 7.37 -49.37 11.19
N LEU A 320 8.12 -50.48 11.25
CA LEU A 320 8.39 -51.21 12.48
C LEU A 320 9.40 -50.52 13.40
N PHE A 321 10.46 -49.92 12.83
CA PHE A 321 11.47 -49.18 13.58
C PHE A 321 11.94 -47.93 12.81
N PRO A 322 11.35 -46.77 13.10
CA PRO A 322 11.64 -45.54 12.35
C PRO A 322 13.10 -45.11 12.39
N LYS A 323 13.86 -45.49 13.42
CA LYS A 323 15.29 -45.16 13.58
C LYS A 323 16.23 -46.17 12.90
N CYS A 324 15.72 -47.12 12.11
CA CYS A 324 16.56 -48.10 11.41
C CYS A 324 17.47 -47.44 10.35
N HIS A 325 18.77 -47.31 10.64
CA HIS A 325 19.74 -46.67 9.74
C HIS A 325 19.88 -47.40 8.40
N GLN A 326 20.01 -48.72 8.45
CA GLN A 326 20.26 -49.56 7.28
C GLN A 326 19.11 -49.52 6.27
N ALA A 327 17.85 -49.45 6.72
CA ALA A 327 16.70 -49.30 5.84
C ALA A 327 16.71 -47.94 5.10
N ARG A 328 17.14 -46.87 5.77
CA ARG A 328 17.26 -45.53 5.14
C ARG A 328 18.37 -45.51 4.08
N GLU A 329 19.50 -46.17 4.34
CA GLU A 329 20.58 -46.29 3.35
C GLU A 329 20.11 -47.00 2.07
N ILE A 330 19.32 -48.07 2.21
CA ILE A 330 18.75 -48.79 1.07
C ILE A 330 17.83 -47.88 0.24
N ILE A 331 16.94 -47.12 0.90
CA ILE A 331 16.05 -46.16 0.20
C ILE A 331 16.88 -45.09 -0.51
N SER A 332 17.88 -44.51 0.16
CA SER A 332 18.75 -43.49 -0.44
C SER A 332 19.51 -44.00 -1.66
N ALA A 333 20.01 -45.25 -1.62
CA ALA A 333 20.67 -45.87 -2.77
C ALA A 333 19.72 -46.09 -3.96
N ILE A 334 18.45 -46.43 -3.70
CA ILE A 334 17.41 -46.56 -4.72
C ILE A 334 17.10 -45.19 -5.35
N GLU A 335 16.93 -44.16 -4.52
CA GLU A 335 16.66 -42.80 -4.97
C GLU A 335 17.79 -42.25 -5.85
N ALA A 336 19.05 -42.42 -5.44
CA ALA A 336 20.21 -42.01 -6.22
C ALA A 336 20.24 -42.67 -7.62
N ARG A 337 19.88 -43.95 -7.71
CA ARG A 337 19.83 -44.67 -8.99
C ARG A 337 18.69 -44.15 -9.88
N ASN A 338 17.50 -43.94 -9.32
CA ASN A 338 16.37 -43.38 -10.07
C ASN A 338 16.66 -41.96 -10.59
N ASP A 339 17.33 -41.12 -9.80
CA ASP A 339 17.72 -39.77 -10.21
C ASP A 339 18.69 -39.80 -11.39
N THR A 340 19.66 -40.72 -11.40
CA THR A 340 20.58 -40.87 -12.54
C THR A 340 19.86 -41.28 -13.83
N GLU A 341 18.86 -42.17 -13.76
CA GLU A 341 18.07 -42.57 -14.93
C GLU A 341 17.19 -41.43 -15.45
N GLN A 342 16.52 -40.69 -14.56
CA GLN A 342 15.72 -39.52 -14.94
C GLN A 342 16.55 -38.41 -15.57
N LEU A 343 17.77 -38.17 -15.06
CA LEU A 343 18.69 -37.19 -15.64
C LEU A 343 19.10 -37.59 -17.06
N ALA A 344 19.41 -38.87 -17.30
CA ALA A 344 19.74 -39.37 -18.63
C ALA A 344 18.58 -39.17 -19.62
N GLU A 345 17.34 -39.43 -19.19
CA GLU A 345 16.15 -39.21 -20.02
C GLU A 345 15.94 -37.74 -20.38
N LEU A 346 16.12 -36.83 -19.42
CA LEU A 346 16.00 -35.38 -19.66
C LEU A 346 17.03 -34.87 -20.67
N TRP A 347 18.28 -35.37 -20.60
CA TRP A 347 19.31 -35.05 -21.59
C TRP A 347 18.96 -35.57 -22.99
N ALA A 348 18.47 -36.82 -23.11
CA ALA A 348 18.05 -37.39 -24.39
C ALA A 348 16.85 -36.63 -25.01
N ARG A 349 15.90 -36.16 -24.18
CA ARG A 349 14.80 -35.29 -24.63
C ARG A 349 15.30 -33.94 -25.12
N LEU A 350 16.26 -33.34 -24.41
CA LEU A 350 16.87 -32.08 -24.81
C LEU A 350 17.53 -32.18 -26.19
N GLU A 351 18.24 -33.27 -26.49
CA GLU A 351 18.90 -33.45 -27.80
C GLU A 351 17.91 -33.49 -28.98
N ASN A 352 16.74 -34.08 -28.77
CA ASN A 352 15.74 -34.27 -29.82
C ASN A 352 14.73 -33.11 -29.95
N GLU A 353 14.64 -32.20 -28.97
CA GLU A 353 13.64 -31.12 -28.99
C GLU A 353 14.07 -29.95 -29.90
N LYS A 354 13.23 -29.69 -30.91
CA LYS A 354 13.43 -28.62 -31.91
C LYS A 354 12.67 -27.34 -31.57
N ASN A 355 11.56 -27.44 -30.83
CA ASN A 355 10.79 -26.29 -30.39
C ASN A 355 11.56 -25.53 -29.30
N GLY A 356 11.86 -24.24 -29.52
CA GLY A 356 12.73 -23.49 -28.63
C GLY A 356 12.14 -23.18 -27.25
N GLU A 357 10.82 -23.02 -27.10
CA GLU A 357 10.19 -22.85 -25.79
C GLU A 357 10.28 -24.12 -24.95
N ARG A 358 9.97 -25.27 -25.56
CA ARG A 358 10.10 -26.58 -24.91
C ARG A 358 11.54 -26.91 -24.57
N ARG A 359 12.48 -26.58 -25.48
CA ARG A 359 13.92 -26.73 -25.26
C ARG A 359 14.39 -25.87 -24.09
N MET A 360 13.91 -24.63 -23.97
CA MET A 360 14.22 -23.73 -22.85
C MET A 360 13.67 -24.25 -21.52
N ALA A 361 12.44 -24.80 -21.51
CA ALA A 361 11.86 -25.43 -20.33
C ALA A 361 12.67 -26.67 -19.87
N LEU A 362 13.13 -27.49 -20.81
CA LEU A 362 14.01 -28.63 -20.53
C LEU A 362 15.36 -28.18 -19.96
N LEU A 363 15.99 -27.15 -20.53
CA LEU A 363 17.26 -26.58 -20.02
C LEU A 363 17.11 -26.03 -18.59
N VAL A 364 15.99 -25.38 -18.26
CA VAL A 364 15.71 -24.89 -16.89
C VAL A 364 15.50 -26.06 -15.93
N THR A 365 14.84 -27.13 -16.37
CA THR A 365 14.61 -28.34 -15.55
C THR A 365 15.93 -29.06 -15.27
N LEU A 366 16.78 -29.22 -16.30
CA LEU A 366 18.12 -29.79 -16.16
C LEU A 366 19.02 -28.92 -15.27
N LEU A 367 18.97 -27.58 -15.38
CA LEU A 367 19.77 -26.68 -14.55
C LEU A 367 19.46 -26.80 -13.04
N LYS A 368 18.23 -27.21 -12.69
CA LYS A 368 17.84 -27.46 -11.30
C LYS A 368 18.28 -28.82 -10.78
N ARG A 369 18.35 -29.83 -11.65
CA ARG A 369 18.56 -31.23 -11.27
C ARG A 369 20.01 -31.72 -11.47
N ASP A 370 20.72 -31.22 -12.47
CA ASP A 370 22.10 -31.60 -12.79
C ASP A 370 23.07 -30.49 -12.36
N GLN A 371 23.54 -30.57 -11.12
CA GLN A 371 24.48 -29.58 -10.58
C GLN A 371 25.90 -29.71 -11.17
N ASP A 372 26.27 -30.91 -11.61
CA ASP A 372 27.62 -31.20 -12.12
C ASP A 372 27.87 -30.54 -13.48
N ARG A 373 26.83 -30.38 -14.31
CA ARG A 373 26.91 -29.76 -15.66
C ARG A 373 26.35 -28.34 -15.72
N ARG A 374 26.24 -27.67 -14.56
CA ARG A 374 25.56 -26.37 -14.43
C ARG A 374 26.08 -25.29 -15.38
N ASP A 375 27.39 -25.20 -15.59
CA ASP A 375 27.97 -24.16 -16.43
C ASP A 375 27.76 -24.42 -17.93
N THR A 376 27.76 -25.68 -18.36
CA THR A 376 27.35 -26.07 -19.71
C THR A 376 25.88 -25.73 -19.96
N LEU A 377 25.01 -26.01 -19.00
CA LEU A 377 23.58 -25.70 -19.09
C LEU A 377 23.31 -24.19 -19.12
N LYS A 378 24.06 -23.38 -18.37
CA LYS A 378 23.98 -21.91 -18.45
C LYS A 378 24.36 -21.40 -19.84
N LYS A 379 25.39 -21.96 -20.48
CA LYS A 379 25.81 -21.59 -21.84
C LYS A 379 24.73 -21.93 -22.86
N LEU A 380 24.23 -23.16 -22.85
CA LEU A 380 23.14 -23.58 -23.75
C LEU A 380 21.87 -22.76 -23.55
N LEU A 381 21.53 -22.40 -22.31
CA LEU A 381 20.38 -21.54 -22.02
C LEU A 381 20.59 -20.11 -22.55
N ALA A 382 21.81 -19.57 -22.46
CA ALA A 382 22.13 -18.26 -23.01
C ALA A 382 22.05 -18.26 -24.55
N GLU A 383 22.57 -19.30 -25.20
CA GLU A 383 22.49 -19.49 -26.66
C GLU A 383 21.05 -19.62 -27.13
N GLU A 384 20.23 -20.42 -26.44
CA GLU A 384 18.81 -20.59 -26.79
C GLU A 384 18.01 -19.29 -26.59
N LYS A 385 18.27 -18.55 -25.50
CA LYS A 385 17.68 -17.22 -25.30
C LYS A 385 18.06 -16.24 -26.41
N LYS A 386 19.32 -16.25 -26.85
CA LYS A 386 19.79 -15.42 -27.96
C LYS A 386 19.09 -15.80 -29.28
N ARG A 387 18.87 -17.10 -29.52
CA ARG A 387 18.12 -17.60 -30.68
C ARG A 387 16.65 -17.15 -30.67
N GLN A 388 15.97 -17.31 -29.53
CA GLN A 388 14.57 -16.87 -29.36
C GLN A 388 14.40 -15.37 -29.57
N ARG A 389 15.29 -14.56 -29.00
CA ARG A 389 15.27 -13.10 -29.20
C ARG A 389 15.45 -12.70 -30.66
N ARG A 390 16.31 -13.39 -31.41
CA ARG A 390 16.48 -13.17 -32.86
C ARG A 390 15.20 -13.47 -33.64
N MET A 391 14.59 -14.63 -33.39
CA MET A 391 13.33 -15.00 -34.05
C MET A 391 12.22 -13.98 -33.74
N HIS A 392 12.09 -13.56 -32.47
CA HIS A 392 11.11 -12.57 -32.08
C HIS A 392 11.35 -11.20 -32.73
N PHE A 393 12.61 -10.78 -32.86
CA PHE A 393 12.97 -9.57 -33.59
C PHE A 393 12.55 -9.67 -35.07
N ASP A 394 12.79 -10.80 -35.72
CA ASP A 394 12.39 -11.03 -37.12
C ASP A 394 10.86 -11.01 -37.30
N GLU A 395 10.11 -11.62 -36.38
CA GLU A 395 8.63 -11.57 -36.38
C GLU A 395 8.11 -10.13 -36.18
N GLN A 396 8.73 -9.37 -35.29
CA GLN A 396 8.39 -7.96 -35.08
C GLN A 396 8.76 -7.10 -36.29
N LEU A 397 9.88 -7.37 -36.96
CA LEU A 397 10.28 -6.68 -38.18
C LEU A 397 9.28 -6.95 -39.32
N GLU A 398 8.79 -8.19 -39.47
CA GLU A 398 7.76 -8.54 -40.46
C GLU A 398 6.40 -7.91 -40.12
N SER A 399 6.07 -7.82 -38.83
CA SER A 399 4.89 -7.09 -38.36
C SER A 399 4.99 -5.59 -38.70
N LEU A 400 6.17 -4.99 -38.52
CA LEU A 400 6.42 -3.60 -38.90
C LEU A 400 6.27 -3.38 -40.41
N ARG A 401 6.79 -4.29 -41.24
CA ARG A 401 6.59 -4.26 -42.71
C ARG A 401 5.11 -4.23 -43.07
N SER A 402 4.31 -5.09 -42.42
CA SER A 402 2.86 -5.15 -42.63
C SER A 402 2.15 -3.87 -42.20
N LEU A 403 2.56 -3.24 -41.10
CA LEU A 403 1.98 -1.99 -40.60
C LEU A 403 2.33 -0.79 -41.51
N VAL A 404 3.57 -0.72 -42.00
CA VAL A 404 4.01 0.30 -42.95
C VAL A 404 3.19 0.22 -44.24
N HIS A 405 2.94 -1.00 -44.75
CA HIS A 405 2.12 -1.19 -45.95
C HIS A 405 0.66 -0.73 -45.77
N ARG A 406 0.13 -0.79 -44.55
CA ARG A 406 -1.23 -0.33 -44.21
C ARG A 406 -1.28 1.15 -43.78
N GLU A 407 -0.15 1.84 -43.77
CA GLU A 407 -0.02 3.22 -43.29
C GLU A 407 -0.53 3.44 -41.85
N SER A 408 -0.40 2.41 -41.00
CA SER A 408 -0.79 2.47 -39.58
C SER A 408 0.31 3.17 -38.76
N TRP A 409 0.51 4.46 -39.02
CA TRP A 409 1.67 5.22 -38.54
C TRP A 409 1.83 5.26 -37.01
N PRO A 410 0.76 5.36 -36.19
CA PRO A 410 0.89 5.29 -34.73
C PRO A 410 1.53 3.98 -34.25
N GLU A 411 1.08 2.85 -34.78
CA GLU A 411 1.60 1.52 -34.46
C GLU A 411 3.01 1.30 -35.03
N CYS A 412 3.27 1.84 -36.23
CA CYS A 412 4.62 1.88 -36.81
C CYS A 412 5.62 2.60 -35.91
N TYR A 413 5.25 3.75 -35.34
CA TYR A 413 6.11 4.51 -34.43
C TYR A 413 6.51 3.67 -33.21
N ASP A 414 5.51 3.05 -32.58
CA ASP A 414 5.68 2.32 -31.33
C ASP A 414 6.60 1.11 -31.56
N LEU A 415 6.36 0.35 -32.63
CA LEU A 415 7.14 -0.85 -32.96
C LEU A 415 8.54 -0.51 -33.52
N ALA A 416 8.69 0.51 -34.37
CA ALA A 416 9.99 0.93 -34.87
C ALA A 416 10.88 1.48 -33.74
N THR A 417 10.30 2.27 -32.81
CA THR A 417 11.02 2.74 -31.63
C THR A 417 11.47 1.58 -30.74
N LEU A 418 10.61 0.59 -30.54
CA LEU A 418 10.95 -0.60 -29.75
C LEU A 418 12.13 -1.35 -30.36
N LEU A 419 12.10 -1.60 -31.67
CA LEU A 419 13.16 -2.32 -32.39
C LEU A 419 14.48 -1.56 -32.39
N MET A 420 14.47 -0.25 -32.66
CA MET A 420 15.68 0.60 -32.66
C MET A 420 16.35 0.75 -31.28
N ARG A 421 15.64 0.46 -30.18
CA ARG A 421 16.16 0.56 -28.81
C ARG A 421 16.87 -0.69 -28.31
N GLN A 422 16.79 -1.81 -29.01
CA GLN A 422 17.37 -3.06 -28.54
C GLN A 422 18.89 -3.06 -28.79
N PRO A 423 19.73 -2.95 -27.74
CA PRO A 423 21.19 -2.79 -27.89
C PRO A 423 21.85 -4.02 -28.54
N GLU A 424 21.21 -5.18 -28.44
CA GLU A 424 21.67 -6.46 -29.00
C GLU A 424 21.51 -6.52 -30.53
N PHE A 425 20.78 -5.58 -31.14
CA PHE A 425 20.45 -5.55 -32.57
C PHE A 425 20.75 -4.20 -33.24
N ILE A 426 21.69 -3.42 -32.70
CA ILE A 426 22.07 -2.11 -33.26
C ILE A 426 22.49 -2.22 -34.74
N GLU A 427 23.23 -3.28 -35.09
CA GLU A 427 23.65 -3.55 -36.48
C GLU A 427 22.47 -3.79 -37.44
N ARG A 428 21.29 -4.14 -36.91
CA ARG A 428 20.04 -4.36 -37.67
C ARG A 428 19.08 -3.18 -37.61
N ALA A 429 19.48 -2.07 -36.99
CA ALA A 429 18.68 -0.85 -37.02
C ALA A 429 18.47 -0.36 -38.47
N GLU A 430 19.44 -0.60 -39.36
CA GLU A 430 19.33 -0.27 -40.79
C GLU A 430 18.17 -1.01 -41.48
N ASP A 431 17.89 -2.26 -41.08
CA ASP A 431 16.75 -3.04 -41.59
C ASP A 431 15.42 -2.34 -41.28
N VAL A 432 15.30 -1.72 -40.11
CA VAL A 432 14.11 -0.96 -39.69
C VAL A 432 14.01 0.36 -40.44
N LEU A 433 15.11 1.11 -40.53
CA LEU A 433 15.15 2.43 -41.17
C LEU A 433 14.83 2.36 -42.67
N SER A 434 15.21 1.29 -43.34
CA SER A 434 14.96 1.10 -44.77
C SER A 434 13.50 0.81 -45.12
N LEU A 435 12.63 0.51 -44.14
CA LEU A 435 11.22 0.17 -44.41
C LEU A 435 10.36 1.37 -44.82
N SER A 436 10.74 2.60 -44.43
CA SER A 436 9.97 3.81 -44.74
C SER A 436 10.88 5.03 -44.75
N PRO A 437 10.68 6.00 -45.67
CA PRO A 437 11.42 7.26 -45.67
C PRO A 437 11.19 8.09 -44.39
N PHE A 438 10.13 7.81 -43.61
CA PHE A 438 9.85 8.54 -42.37
C PHE A 438 10.65 8.07 -41.16
N PHE A 439 11.21 6.84 -41.18
CA PHE A 439 11.97 6.31 -40.04
C PHE A 439 13.37 6.90 -39.86
N PRO A 440 14.14 7.21 -40.92
CA PRO A 440 15.37 8.00 -40.80
C PRO A 440 15.13 9.34 -40.12
N VAL A 441 14.02 10.03 -40.46
CA VAL A 441 13.63 11.29 -39.84
C VAL A 441 13.30 11.10 -38.35
N LEU A 442 12.60 10.03 -37.99
CA LEU A 442 12.34 9.67 -36.58
C LEU A 442 13.64 9.48 -35.78
N GLN A 443 14.59 8.73 -36.36
CA GLN A 443 15.86 8.45 -35.70
C GLN A 443 16.71 9.72 -35.54
N ASP A 444 16.81 10.54 -36.58
CA ASP A 444 17.55 11.80 -36.56
C ASP A 444 16.94 12.78 -35.55
N TYR A 445 15.60 12.88 -35.54
CA TYR A 445 14.88 13.67 -34.56
C TYR A 445 15.16 13.20 -33.12
N LYS A 446 15.05 11.90 -32.83
CA LYS A 446 15.35 11.35 -31.48
C LYS A 446 16.81 11.53 -31.07
N ARG A 447 17.75 11.54 -32.03
CA ARG A 447 19.18 11.80 -31.74
C ARG A 447 19.44 13.27 -31.40
N ARG A 448 18.77 14.20 -32.09
CA ARG A 448 19.00 15.64 -31.94
C ARG A 448 18.17 16.28 -30.85
N HIS A 449 16.98 15.76 -30.60
CA HIS A 449 16.00 16.34 -29.68
C HIS A 449 15.73 15.35 -28.53
N CYS A 450 16.14 15.74 -27.30
CA CYS A 450 15.87 14.98 -26.07
C CYS A 450 14.43 15.20 -25.59
N THR A 451 13.45 14.90 -26.44
CA THR A 451 12.02 15.06 -26.15
C THR A 451 11.46 13.80 -25.50
N SER A 452 10.38 13.94 -24.73
CA SER A 452 9.65 12.78 -24.20
C SER A 452 9.16 11.89 -25.35
N ASP A 453 9.02 10.58 -25.11
CA ASP A 453 8.54 9.65 -26.16
C ASP A 453 7.16 10.05 -26.69
N ARG A 454 6.30 10.63 -25.83
CA ARG A 454 4.98 11.12 -26.23
C ARG A 454 5.07 12.34 -27.15
N GLY A 455 5.85 13.36 -26.78
CA GLY A 455 6.06 14.54 -27.63
C GLY A 455 6.71 14.19 -28.97
N ALA A 456 7.68 13.27 -28.95
CA ALA A 456 8.32 12.76 -30.16
C ALA A 456 7.33 12.02 -31.08
N ARG A 457 6.41 11.24 -30.50
CA ARG A 457 5.34 10.54 -31.24
C ARG A 457 4.41 11.52 -31.92
N ASP A 458 3.91 12.50 -31.17
CA ASP A 458 2.93 13.46 -31.68
C ASP A 458 3.52 14.34 -32.78
N LEU A 459 4.75 14.84 -32.60
CA LEU A 459 5.45 15.64 -33.61
C LEU A 459 5.81 14.83 -34.86
N TRP A 460 6.26 13.59 -34.71
CA TRP A 460 6.54 12.73 -35.86
C TRP A 460 5.26 12.34 -36.61
N LEU A 461 4.16 12.03 -35.92
CA LEU A 461 2.87 11.75 -36.56
C LEU A 461 2.30 12.98 -37.28
N ARG A 462 2.43 14.18 -36.71
CA ARG A 462 2.10 15.44 -37.40
C ARG A 462 2.96 15.60 -38.66
N PHE A 463 4.27 15.36 -38.56
CA PHE A 463 5.17 15.39 -39.72
C PHE A 463 4.72 14.42 -40.82
N VAL A 464 4.44 13.16 -40.49
CA VAL A 464 3.97 12.16 -41.46
C VAL A 464 2.64 12.59 -42.10
N LYS A 465 1.67 13.04 -41.29
CA LYS A 465 0.37 13.50 -41.78
C LYS A 465 0.51 14.67 -42.76
N VAL A 466 1.31 15.66 -42.41
CA VAL A 466 1.53 16.88 -43.20
C VAL A 466 2.29 16.57 -44.49
N LYS A 467 3.30 15.69 -44.43
CA LYS A 467 4.01 15.18 -45.61
C LYS A 467 3.08 14.41 -46.55
N SER A 468 2.26 13.51 -46.03
CA SER A 468 1.29 12.76 -46.84
C SER A 468 0.23 13.69 -47.47
N ALA A 469 -0.26 14.69 -46.74
CA ALA A 469 -1.21 15.67 -47.26
C ALA A 469 -0.60 16.56 -48.36
N PHE A 470 0.66 16.98 -48.20
CA PHE A 470 1.40 17.73 -49.22
C PHE A 470 1.61 16.89 -50.49
N ALA A 471 2.03 15.63 -50.35
CA ALA A 471 2.19 14.70 -51.46
C ALA A 471 0.85 14.41 -52.20
N ALA A 472 -0.27 14.44 -51.49
CA ALA A 472 -1.62 14.29 -52.05
C ALA A 472 -2.16 15.56 -52.75
N GLY A 473 -1.42 16.67 -52.75
CA GLY A 473 -1.81 17.92 -53.43
C GLY A 473 -2.59 18.92 -52.57
N ASN A 474 -2.79 18.67 -51.28
CA ASN A 474 -3.53 19.56 -50.35
C ASN A 474 -2.65 20.70 -49.80
N GLY A 475 -1.74 21.24 -50.60
CA GLY A 475 -0.68 22.14 -50.13
C GLY A 475 -1.16 23.49 -49.56
N VAL A 476 -2.39 23.92 -49.87
CA VAL A 476 -2.94 25.23 -49.44
C VAL A 476 -3.08 25.31 -47.91
N GLU A 477 -3.46 24.21 -47.26
CA GLU A 477 -3.70 24.17 -45.81
C GLU A 477 -2.48 23.65 -45.03
N CYS A 478 -1.40 23.29 -45.73
CA CYS A 478 -0.24 22.65 -45.11
C CYS A 478 0.82 23.65 -44.60
N PHE A 479 0.84 24.91 -45.08
CA PHE A 479 1.94 25.84 -44.74
C PHE A 479 2.02 26.13 -43.25
N GLU A 480 0.89 26.39 -42.58
CA GLU A 480 0.88 26.68 -41.15
C GLU A 480 1.41 25.50 -40.32
N GLU A 481 1.06 24.28 -40.70
CA GLU A 481 1.54 23.06 -40.07
C GLU A 481 3.04 22.83 -40.35
N PHE A 482 3.52 23.11 -41.56
CA PHE A 482 4.95 23.08 -41.86
C PHE A 482 5.72 24.18 -41.09
N GLU A 483 5.21 25.40 -41.01
CA GLU A 483 5.84 26.48 -40.24
C GLU A 483 5.90 26.12 -38.75
N ALA A 484 4.84 25.49 -38.24
CA ALA A 484 4.83 24.94 -36.88
C ALA A 484 5.94 23.90 -36.72
N LEU A 485 6.06 22.93 -37.65
CA LEU A 485 7.03 21.82 -37.57
C LEU A 485 8.50 22.21 -37.82
N LYS A 486 8.75 23.36 -38.44
CA LYS A 486 10.08 23.85 -38.85
C LYS A 486 11.14 23.85 -37.74
N PRO A 487 10.90 24.30 -36.49
CA PRO A 487 11.91 24.31 -35.44
C PRO A 487 12.51 22.92 -35.14
N TRP A 488 11.78 21.85 -35.46
CA TRP A 488 12.18 20.48 -35.16
C TRP A 488 12.73 19.74 -36.39
N PHE A 489 12.25 20.07 -37.60
CA PHE A 489 12.60 19.34 -38.82
C PHE A 489 13.36 20.16 -39.87
N HIS A 490 13.75 21.41 -39.58
CA HIS A 490 14.46 22.28 -40.55
C HIS A 490 15.77 21.69 -41.08
N SER A 491 16.38 20.74 -40.37
CA SER A 491 17.63 20.10 -40.76
C SER A 491 17.45 18.84 -41.62
N CYS A 492 16.20 18.41 -41.82
CA CYS A 492 15.85 17.36 -42.76
C CYS A 492 15.70 17.98 -44.15
N SER A 493 16.53 17.55 -45.10
CA SER A 493 16.52 18.08 -46.47
C SER A 493 15.15 17.92 -47.14
N GLU A 494 14.52 16.76 -46.94
CA GLU A 494 13.21 16.43 -47.51
C GLU A 494 12.12 17.35 -46.94
N PHE A 495 12.20 17.74 -45.66
CA PHE A 495 11.28 18.72 -45.08
C PHE A 495 11.53 20.12 -45.64
N GLN A 496 12.81 20.50 -45.77
CA GLN A 496 13.22 21.83 -46.20
C GLN A 496 12.80 22.12 -47.65
N GLU A 497 12.89 21.14 -48.55
CA GLU A 497 12.47 21.30 -49.95
C GLU A 497 10.97 21.62 -50.06
N ASP A 498 10.11 20.81 -49.44
CA ASP A 498 8.66 21.02 -49.43
C ASP A 498 8.28 22.35 -48.77
N TYR A 499 8.92 22.66 -47.64
CA TYR A 499 8.70 23.91 -46.94
C TYR A 499 9.05 25.13 -47.81
N LEU A 500 10.15 25.09 -48.57
CA LEU A 500 10.54 26.19 -49.46
C LEU A 500 9.58 26.38 -50.65
N VAL A 501 8.89 25.33 -51.09
CA VAL A 501 7.84 25.43 -52.11
C VAL A 501 6.63 26.16 -51.55
N LEU A 502 6.16 25.76 -50.35
CA LEU A 502 5.03 26.41 -49.69
C LEU A 502 5.35 27.86 -49.29
N LEU A 503 6.55 28.11 -48.74
CA LEU A 503 7.00 29.44 -48.35
C LEU A 503 6.99 30.41 -49.55
N ARG A 504 7.42 29.97 -50.74
CA ARG A 504 7.39 30.82 -51.94
C ARG A 504 5.97 31.24 -52.31
N ARG A 505 5.03 30.29 -52.26
CA ARG A 505 3.61 30.55 -52.55
C ARG A 505 3.01 31.55 -51.55
N GLU A 506 3.29 31.37 -50.26
CA GLU A 506 2.82 32.30 -49.22
C GLU A 506 3.47 33.67 -49.31
N GLN A 507 4.74 33.75 -49.70
CA GLN A 507 5.40 35.02 -49.98
C GLN A 507 4.75 35.75 -51.15
N GLU A 508 4.36 35.04 -52.21
CA GLU A 508 3.62 35.64 -53.33
C GLU A 508 2.24 36.14 -52.91
N GLN A 509 1.51 35.38 -52.09
CA GLN A 509 0.22 35.82 -51.54
C GLN A 509 0.39 37.04 -50.63
N ALA A 510 1.38 37.03 -49.73
CA ALA A 510 1.69 38.16 -48.86
C ALA A 510 2.05 39.42 -49.67
N ARG A 511 2.83 39.29 -50.75
CA ARG A 511 3.11 40.40 -51.67
C ARG A 511 1.84 40.96 -52.29
N ALA A 512 0.92 40.10 -52.74
CA ALA A 512 -0.35 40.52 -53.33
C ALA A 512 -1.24 41.26 -52.31
N GLU A 513 -1.34 40.77 -51.07
CA GLU A 513 -2.11 41.41 -50.00
C GLU A 513 -1.51 42.75 -49.57
N VAL A 514 -0.17 42.84 -49.49
CA VAL A 514 0.55 44.08 -49.20
C VAL A 514 0.36 45.11 -50.33
N ALA A 515 0.42 44.68 -51.59
CA ALA A 515 0.15 45.54 -52.74
C ALA A 515 -1.30 46.05 -52.73
N ALA A 516 -2.27 45.18 -52.44
CA ALA A 516 -3.67 45.56 -52.30
C ALA A 516 -3.90 46.59 -51.18
N PHE A 517 -3.16 46.49 -50.08
CA PHE A 517 -3.19 47.51 -49.04
C PHE A 517 -2.61 48.84 -49.48
N PHE A 518 -1.43 48.82 -50.11
CA PHE A 518 -0.83 50.06 -50.57
C PHE A 518 -1.74 50.79 -51.57
N ALA A 519 -2.42 50.04 -52.44
CA ALA A 519 -3.45 50.57 -53.33
C ALA A 519 -4.65 51.18 -52.57
N ARG A 520 -5.12 50.57 -51.48
CA ARG A 520 -6.19 51.14 -50.62
C ARG A 520 -5.74 52.37 -49.85
N SER A 521 -4.50 52.39 -49.36
CA SER A 521 -3.93 53.53 -48.62
C SER A 521 -3.72 54.77 -49.48
N GLU A 522 -3.64 54.60 -50.80
CA GLU A 522 -3.56 55.70 -51.78
C GLU A 522 -4.92 56.28 -52.13
N ALA A 523 -6.02 55.59 -51.81
CA ALA A 523 -7.38 56.14 -51.97
C ALA A 523 -7.69 57.11 -50.81
N SER A 524 -8.17 58.31 -51.15
CA SER A 524 -8.29 59.49 -50.27
C SER A 524 -9.22 59.38 -49.05
N ASP A 525 -9.84 58.22 -48.82
CA ASP A 525 -10.90 58.04 -47.81
C ASP A 525 -10.47 57.24 -46.56
N CYS A 526 -9.20 56.81 -46.45
CA CYS A 526 -8.74 56.05 -45.30
C CYS A 526 -8.28 56.95 -44.15
N SER A 527 -8.95 56.90 -43.00
CA SER A 527 -8.54 57.61 -41.79
C SER A 527 -7.22 57.05 -41.22
N PHE A 528 -6.47 57.87 -40.48
CA PHE A 528 -5.23 57.45 -39.79
C PHE A 528 -5.47 56.23 -38.87
N ARG A 529 -6.61 56.17 -38.20
CA ARG A 529 -7.01 55.03 -37.35
C ARG A 529 -7.27 53.76 -38.16
N GLU A 530 -7.87 53.86 -39.35
CA GLU A 530 -8.06 52.71 -40.24
C GLU A 530 -6.72 52.22 -40.80
N LEU A 531 -5.82 53.13 -41.17
CA LEU A 531 -4.46 52.79 -41.60
C LEU A 531 -3.66 52.09 -40.49
N GLN A 532 -3.76 52.55 -39.22
CA GLN A 532 -3.15 51.87 -38.08
C GLN A 532 -3.76 50.47 -37.84
N ARG A 533 -5.08 50.31 -37.95
CA ARG A 533 -5.77 49.03 -37.74
C ARG A 533 -5.38 48.00 -38.81
N VAL A 534 -5.34 48.42 -40.07
CA VAL A 534 -4.98 47.56 -41.21
C VAL A 534 -3.46 47.27 -41.23
N GLN A 535 -2.62 48.21 -40.77
CA GLN A 535 -1.19 48.00 -40.58
C GLN A 535 -0.90 46.83 -39.62
N GLY A 536 -1.69 46.65 -38.55
CA GLY A 536 -1.58 45.51 -37.65
C GLY A 536 -1.77 44.16 -38.37
N SER A 537 -2.79 44.05 -39.22
CA SER A 537 -3.08 42.85 -40.01
C SER A 537 -1.98 42.55 -41.03
N ILE A 538 -1.43 43.59 -41.66
CA ILE A 538 -0.42 43.43 -42.72
C ILE A 538 0.96 43.16 -42.17
N ARG A 539 1.29 43.69 -40.98
CA ARG A 539 2.51 43.33 -40.27
C ARG A 539 2.61 41.82 -40.03
N ARG A 540 1.47 41.13 -39.85
CA ARG A 540 1.43 39.65 -39.78
C ARG A 540 1.80 39.02 -41.12
N ARG A 541 1.25 39.49 -42.24
CA ARG A 541 1.53 38.96 -43.59
C ARG A 541 2.94 39.23 -44.08
N ILE A 542 3.48 40.43 -43.83
CA ILE A 542 4.86 40.80 -44.16
C ILE A 542 5.88 39.95 -43.40
N SER A 543 5.50 39.32 -42.29
CA SER A 543 6.43 38.51 -41.49
C SER A 543 6.97 37.27 -42.22
N VAL A 544 6.26 36.79 -43.26
CA VAL A 544 6.64 35.64 -44.09
C VAL A 544 7.64 36.03 -45.20
N LEU A 545 7.80 37.33 -45.48
CA LEU A 545 8.68 37.86 -46.52
C LEU A 545 10.16 37.87 -46.07
N PRO A 546 11.11 37.83 -47.03
CA PRO A 546 12.53 38.00 -46.75
C PRO A 546 12.83 39.26 -45.94
N VAL A 547 13.84 39.20 -45.07
CA VAL A 547 14.14 40.26 -44.08
C VAL A 547 14.33 41.63 -44.73
N GLU A 548 15.04 41.70 -45.87
CA GLU A 548 15.30 42.98 -46.55
C GLU A 548 14.04 43.57 -47.17
N GLU A 549 13.24 42.73 -47.86
CA GLU A 549 11.93 43.11 -48.42
C GLU A 549 10.98 43.56 -47.30
N ARG A 550 10.92 42.81 -46.20
CA ARG A 550 10.18 43.18 -45.00
C ARG A 550 10.62 44.53 -44.43
N ARG A 551 11.91 44.82 -44.33
CA ARG A 551 12.40 46.12 -43.83
C ARG A 551 12.00 47.26 -44.76
N GLU A 552 12.04 47.05 -46.06
CA GLU A 552 11.66 48.05 -47.06
C GLU A 552 10.15 48.33 -47.04
N LEU A 553 9.33 47.28 -46.98
CA LEU A 553 7.87 47.40 -46.88
C LEU A 553 7.47 48.03 -45.54
N LEU A 554 8.09 47.65 -44.43
CA LEU A 554 7.84 48.29 -43.13
C LEU A 554 8.22 49.78 -43.14
N ARG A 555 9.37 50.13 -43.73
CA ARG A 555 9.77 51.54 -43.92
C ARG A 555 8.78 52.29 -44.81
N SER A 556 8.27 51.66 -45.87
CA SER A 556 7.28 52.26 -46.77
C SER A 556 5.94 52.45 -46.09
N MET A 557 5.50 51.48 -45.27
CA MET A 557 4.30 51.60 -44.44
C MET A 557 4.46 52.68 -43.37
N GLU A 558 5.61 52.74 -42.68
CA GLU A 558 5.90 53.78 -41.70
C GLU A 558 5.95 55.16 -42.35
N ALA A 559 6.66 55.33 -43.47
CA ALA A 559 6.69 56.60 -44.19
C ALA A 559 5.30 57.07 -44.63
N ARG A 560 4.42 56.16 -45.05
CA ARG A 560 3.02 56.48 -45.37
C ARG A 560 2.22 56.82 -44.13
N LEU A 561 2.38 56.06 -43.04
CA LEU A 561 1.74 56.36 -41.76
C LEU A 561 2.16 57.75 -41.28
N THR A 562 3.46 58.09 -41.36
CA THR A 562 4.05 59.39 -41.02
C THR A 562 3.50 60.52 -41.88
N ARG A 563 3.25 60.29 -43.18
CA ARG A 563 2.57 61.28 -44.05
C ARG A 563 1.10 61.47 -43.71
N SER A 564 0.49 60.49 -43.05
CA SER A 564 -0.89 60.53 -42.56
C SER A 564 -0.99 61.00 -41.10
N ILE A 565 0.14 61.28 -40.43
CA ILE A 565 0.15 61.93 -39.11
C ILE A 565 -0.26 63.40 -39.35
N PRO A 566 -1.30 63.90 -38.68
CA PRO A 566 -1.65 65.32 -38.72
C PRO A 566 -0.45 66.20 -38.33
N GLU A 567 -0.20 67.33 -39.03
CA GLU A 567 0.96 68.21 -38.80
C GLU A 567 1.01 68.88 -37.42
N GLU A 568 -0.09 68.85 -36.67
CA GLU A 568 -0.14 69.21 -35.27
C GLU A 568 -0.33 67.94 -34.44
N ASP A 569 0.61 67.66 -33.53
CA ASP A 569 0.38 66.69 -32.47
C ASP A 569 -0.87 67.20 -31.74
N PRO A 570 -2.01 66.47 -31.78
CA PRO A 570 -3.25 66.98 -31.21
C PRO A 570 -2.97 67.37 -29.76
N ALA A 571 -3.42 68.57 -29.37
CA ALA A 571 -3.22 69.05 -28.01
C ALA A 571 -3.58 67.92 -27.02
N PRO A 572 -2.72 67.65 -26.02
CA PRO A 572 -2.87 66.50 -25.14
C PRO A 572 -4.29 66.44 -24.60
N SER A 573 -4.98 65.34 -24.91
CA SER A 573 -6.40 65.22 -24.65
C SER A 573 -6.66 64.65 -23.25
N LEU A 574 -7.82 64.98 -22.68
CA LEU A 574 -8.29 64.34 -21.46
C LEU A 574 -8.46 62.83 -21.63
N ASP A 575 -8.72 62.34 -22.84
CA ASP A 575 -8.85 60.91 -23.12
C ASP A 575 -7.49 60.19 -23.07
N GLU A 576 -6.41 60.82 -23.56
CA GLU A 576 -5.05 60.32 -23.36
C GLU A 576 -4.67 60.29 -21.87
N TYR A 577 -5.14 61.27 -21.10
CA TYR A 577 -4.90 61.31 -19.65
C TYR A 577 -5.64 60.19 -18.92
N ARG A 578 -6.90 59.93 -19.27
CA ARG A 578 -7.67 58.77 -18.79
C ARG A 578 -7.00 57.45 -19.13
N GLU A 579 -6.56 57.28 -20.37
CA GLU A 579 -5.87 56.06 -20.81
C GLU A 579 -4.55 55.86 -20.06
N ALA A 580 -3.77 56.94 -19.85
CA ALA A 580 -2.52 56.88 -19.09
C ALA A 580 -2.74 56.52 -17.61
N LEU A 581 -3.78 57.07 -16.96
CA LEU A 581 -4.22 56.68 -15.62
C LEU A 581 -4.66 55.22 -15.58
N GLN A 582 -5.44 54.79 -16.58
CA GLN A 582 -5.97 53.44 -16.68
C GLN A 582 -4.85 52.38 -16.77
N ILE A 583 -3.80 52.61 -17.55
CA ILE A 583 -2.66 51.67 -17.66
C ILE A 583 -1.58 51.89 -16.58
N GLY A 584 -1.74 52.90 -15.74
CA GLY A 584 -0.79 53.23 -14.67
C GLY A 584 0.59 53.66 -15.17
N ASN A 585 0.65 54.50 -16.21
CA ASN A 585 1.90 55.02 -16.76
C ASN A 585 2.28 56.33 -16.06
N SER A 586 2.97 56.22 -14.93
CA SER A 586 3.39 57.32 -14.05
C SER A 586 4.10 58.47 -14.79
N GLU A 587 5.03 58.15 -15.69
CA GLU A 587 5.74 59.12 -16.54
C GLU A 587 4.77 59.93 -17.42
N ARG A 588 3.86 59.24 -18.13
CA ARG A 588 2.89 59.89 -19.04
C ARG A 588 1.82 60.66 -18.29
N ILE A 589 1.35 60.15 -17.15
CA ILE A 589 0.39 60.85 -16.28
C ILE A 589 0.99 62.18 -15.82
N THR A 590 2.26 62.18 -15.38
CA THR A 590 2.95 63.40 -14.91
C THR A 590 3.07 64.44 -16.02
N TYR A 591 3.47 64.01 -17.22
CA TYR A 591 3.56 64.87 -18.40
C TYR A 591 2.19 65.46 -18.78
N LEU A 592 1.17 64.63 -18.97
CA LEU A 592 -0.18 65.07 -19.38
C LEU A 592 -0.83 65.96 -18.32
N ARG A 593 -0.57 65.71 -17.04
CA ARG A 593 -1.02 66.57 -15.94
C ARG A 593 -0.42 67.98 -16.05
N GLN A 594 0.80 68.15 -16.57
CA GLN A 594 1.42 69.47 -16.77
C GLN A 594 0.90 70.18 -18.02
N GLU A 595 0.67 69.44 -19.11
CA GLU A 595 0.28 70.02 -20.40
C GLU A 595 -1.23 70.32 -20.52
N ILE A 596 -2.09 69.56 -19.84
CA ILE A 596 -3.54 69.82 -19.86
C ILE A 596 -3.86 71.03 -18.98
N THR A 597 -4.23 72.13 -19.64
CA THR A 597 -4.53 73.42 -19.00
C THR A 597 -5.87 73.46 -18.27
N ASP A 598 -6.84 72.63 -18.67
CA ASP A 598 -8.15 72.52 -17.99
C ASP A 598 -8.03 71.76 -16.67
N LYS A 599 -7.78 72.52 -15.61
CA LYS A 599 -7.63 72.00 -14.24
C LYS A 599 -8.90 71.33 -13.73
N ALA A 600 -10.09 71.87 -14.01
CA ALA A 600 -11.34 71.37 -13.45
C ALA A 600 -11.71 70.01 -14.07
N ALA A 601 -11.55 69.87 -15.40
CA ALA A 601 -11.79 68.59 -16.07
C ALA A 601 -10.76 67.53 -15.65
N ARG A 602 -9.50 67.93 -15.43
CA ARG A 602 -8.46 67.03 -14.91
C ARG A 602 -8.76 66.55 -13.49
N GLU A 603 -9.18 67.45 -12.60
CA GLU A 603 -9.57 67.11 -11.22
C GLU A 603 -10.79 66.18 -11.19
N ALA A 604 -11.75 66.35 -12.10
CA ALA A 604 -12.88 65.43 -12.24
C ALA A 604 -12.43 64.02 -12.67
N VAL A 605 -11.47 63.92 -13.59
CA VAL A 605 -10.87 62.63 -13.98
C VAL A 605 -10.08 62.02 -12.82
N ASP A 606 -9.26 62.81 -12.13
CA ASP A 606 -8.51 62.33 -10.96
C ASP A 606 -9.45 61.81 -9.86
N ALA A 607 -10.56 62.49 -9.59
CA ALA A 607 -11.57 62.06 -8.62
C ALA A 607 -12.25 60.75 -9.03
N GLN A 608 -12.60 60.60 -10.32
CA GLN A 608 -13.18 59.37 -10.85
C GLN A 608 -12.26 58.16 -10.64
N PHE A 609 -10.97 58.32 -10.95
CA PHE A 609 -9.99 57.24 -10.77
C PHE A 609 -9.63 57.02 -9.30
N ALA A 610 -9.62 58.07 -8.47
CA ALA A 610 -9.41 57.93 -7.03
C ALA A 610 -10.51 57.07 -6.39
N GLU A 611 -11.77 57.23 -6.79
CA GLU A 611 -12.88 56.38 -6.33
C GLU A 611 -12.75 54.93 -6.86
N LEU A 612 -12.46 54.76 -8.16
CA LEU A 612 -12.32 53.43 -8.77
C LEU A 612 -11.14 52.63 -8.20
N TYR A 613 -10.05 53.31 -7.88
CA TYR A 613 -8.80 52.69 -7.43
C TYR A 613 -8.62 52.69 -5.92
N HIS A 614 -9.64 53.15 -5.18
CA HIS A 614 -9.64 53.14 -3.75
C HIS A 614 -9.62 51.71 -3.19
N ILE A 615 -8.77 51.50 -2.19
CA ILE A 615 -8.77 50.30 -1.35
C ILE A 615 -8.86 50.81 0.08
N ASP A 616 -9.95 50.46 0.76
CA ASP A 616 -10.08 50.77 2.18
C ASP A 616 -9.03 49.99 2.97
N TRP A 617 -8.22 50.71 3.72
CA TRP A 617 -7.14 50.16 4.54
C TRP A 617 -7.43 50.41 6.01
N GLU A 618 -7.43 49.34 6.80
CA GLU A 618 -7.67 49.41 8.25
C GLU A 618 -6.61 48.57 8.99
N PRO A 619 -5.86 49.13 9.95
CA PRO A 619 -4.91 48.34 10.73
C PRO A 619 -5.63 47.33 11.62
N LEU A 620 -5.05 46.14 11.75
CA LEU A 620 -5.50 45.10 12.67
C LEU A 620 -4.45 44.91 13.77
N THR A 621 -4.92 44.59 14.98
CA THR A 621 -4.01 44.21 16.06
C THR A 621 -3.59 42.75 15.85
N LEU A 622 -2.30 42.52 15.65
CA LEU A 622 -1.71 41.19 15.55
C LEU A 622 -1.13 40.77 16.91
N GLU A 623 -1.68 39.73 17.52
CA GLU A 623 -1.19 39.19 18.79
C GLU A 623 -0.61 37.78 18.58
N VAL A 624 0.65 37.58 18.95
CA VAL A 624 1.23 36.22 19.03
C VAL A 624 1.00 35.72 20.44
N SER A 625 0.15 34.70 20.60
CA SER A 625 -0.28 34.20 21.91
C SER A 625 -0.06 32.69 22.03
N ASP A 626 0.68 32.28 23.05
CA ASP A 626 0.86 30.86 23.39
C ASP A 626 -0.40 30.24 24.01
N ASP A 627 -1.32 31.09 24.50
CA ASP A 627 -2.57 30.68 25.15
C ASP A 627 -3.71 30.41 24.15
N LEU A 628 -3.55 30.81 22.87
CA LEU A 628 -4.55 30.57 21.83
C LEU A 628 -4.77 29.06 21.64
N PRO A 629 -5.98 28.51 21.77
CA PRO A 629 -6.21 27.07 21.58
C PRO A 629 -5.85 26.63 20.15
N VAL A 630 -5.16 25.50 20.02
CA VAL A 630 -4.78 24.94 18.72
C VAL A 630 -5.96 24.18 18.12
N ASP A 631 -6.76 24.85 17.30
CA ASP A 631 -7.85 24.23 16.54
C ASP A 631 -7.46 23.96 15.08
N LEU A 632 -7.32 22.68 14.74
CA LEU A 632 -6.96 22.22 13.40
C LEU A 632 -8.14 21.58 12.65
N ILE A 633 -9.32 21.51 13.26
CA ILE A 633 -10.46 20.70 12.79
C ILE A 633 -11.63 21.58 12.32
N SER A 634 -11.82 22.74 12.93
CA SER A 634 -12.88 23.66 12.55
C SER A 634 -12.58 24.38 11.22
N PRO A 635 -13.59 24.89 10.51
CA PRO A 635 -13.40 25.69 9.29
C PRO A 635 -12.53 26.91 9.58
N PRO A 636 -11.53 27.27 8.75
CA PRO A 636 -10.66 28.41 9.04
C PRO A 636 -11.48 29.72 9.06
N PRO A 637 -11.11 30.68 9.93
CA PRO A 637 -11.84 31.94 10.01
C PRO A 637 -11.57 32.84 8.80
N LEU A 638 -10.46 32.60 8.07
CA LEU A 638 -10.10 33.25 6.82
C LEU A 638 -9.56 32.22 5.82
N LEU A 639 -9.75 32.44 4.52
CA LEU A 639 -9.24 31.53 3.48
C LEU A 639 -7.87 31.98 2.99
N ILE A 640 -6.91 31.07 2.85
CA ILE A 640 -5.61 31.43 2.27
C ILE A 640 -5.80 31.73 0.78
N SER A 641 -5.53 32.97 0.36
CA SER A 641 -5.61 33.38 -1.05
C SER A 641 -4.25 33.30 -1.72
N TYR A 642 -3.23 33.91 -1.11
CA TYR A 642 -1.89 33.95 -1.70
C TYR A 642 -0.82 34.10 -0.61
N VAL A 643 0.34 33.45 -0.81
CA VAL A 643 1.50 33.64 0.05
C VAL A 643 2.63 34.33 -0.72
N VAL A 644 3.05 35.48 -0.22
CA VAL A 644 3.93 36.44 -0.91
C VAL A 644 5.20 36.64 -0.10
N GLY A 645 6.21 35.78 -0.30
CA GLY A 645 7.47 35.89 0.44
C GLY A 645 7.21 35.91 1.96
N ASN A 646 7.52 37.04 2.59
CA ASN A 646 7.31 37.28 4.02
C ASN A 646 5.93 37.84 4.40
N ARG A 647 5.00 37.94 3.44
CA ARG A 647 3.63 38.41 3.64
C ARG A 647 2.61 37.36 3.21
N MET A 648 1.40 37.49 3.73
CA MET A 648 0.30 36.60 3.39
C MET A 648 -0.98 37.37 3.18
N LEU A 649 -1.74 36.99 2.15
CA LEU A 649 -3.09 37.48 1.91
C LEU A 649 -4.09 36.38 2.22
N LEU A 650 -4.97 36.67 3.17
CA LEU A 650 -6.08 35.82 3.59
C LEU A 650 -7.39 36.50 3.17
N LYS A 651 -8.34 35.76 2.59
CA LYS A 651 -9.64 36.28 2.15
C LYS A 651 -10.64 36.26 3.30
N ASP A 652 -11.29 37.40 3.53
CA ASP A 652 -12.39 37.63 4.49
C ASP A 652 -13.66 37.92 3.67
N GLY A 653 -14.43 36.90 3.31
CA GLY A 653 -15.58 37.08 2.40
C GLY A 653 -15.18 37.26 0.93
N CYS A 654 -15.95 38.02 0.15
CA CYS A 654 -15.71 38.18 -1.29
C CYS A 654 -14.80 39.36 -1.61
N ASP A 655 -14.99 40.50 -0.95
CA ASP A 655 -14.42 41.81 -1.31
C ASP A 655 -13.29 42.29 -0.37
N THR A 656 -12.84 41.43 0.55
CA THR A 656 -11.91 41.83 1.60
C THR A 656 -10.76 40.83 1.74
N PHE A 657 -9.55 41.38 1.88
CA PHE A 657 -8.34 40.66 2.24
C PHE A 657 -7.81 41.11 3.60
N VAL A 658 -7.25 40.19 4.36
CA VAL A 658 -6.39 40.44 5.51
C VAL A 658 -4.96 40.16 5.09
N MET A 659 -4.12 41.18 5.13
CA MET A 659 -2.69 41.06 4.88
C MET A 659 -1.94 40.93 6.20
N ILE A 660 -1.04 39.95 6.27
CA ILE A 660 -0.10 39.75 7.39
C ILE A 660 1.31 40.04 6.88
N ASP A 661 2.09 40.82 7.62
CA ASP A 661 3.53 41.00 7.40
C ASP A 661 4.31 40.42 8.57
N PHE A 662 4.91 39.24 8.35
CA PHE A 662 5.61 38.50 9.39
C PHE A 662 6.84 39.24 9.96
N PRO A 663 7.71 39.87 9.13
CA PRO A 663 8.85 40.66 9.60
C PRO A 663 8.48 41.79 10.55
N SER A 664 7.47 42.59 10.20
CA SER A 664 7.04 43.71 11.03
C SER A 664 6.08 43.30 12.14
N LYS A 665 5.55 42.07 12.09
CA LYS A 665 4.50 41.54 12.97
C LYS A 665 3.28 42.46 12.99
N THR A 666 2.86 42.90 11.81
CA THR A 666 1.66 43.73 11.63
C THR A 666 0.65 43.04 10.74
N ALA A 667 -0.61 43.46 10.85
CA ALA A 667 -1.67 43.01 9.96
C ALA A 667 -2.59 44.19 9.60
N CYS A 668 -3.20 44.13 8.43
CA CYS A 668 -4.20 45.10 8.02
C CYS A 668 -5.32 44.44 7.21
N ARG A 669 -6.50 45.04 7.24
CA ARG A 669 -7.64 44.69 6.41
C ARG A 669 -7.67 45.61 5.19
N LEU A 670 -7.95 45.03 4.04
CA LEU A 670 -7.98 45.64 2.72
C LEU A 670 -9.35 45.34 2.09
N THR A 671 -10.20 46.34 1.90
CA THR A 671 -11.54 46.14 1.33
C THR A 671 -11.66 46.87 -0.01
N SER A 672 -12.12 46.16 -1.03
CA SER A 672 -12.43 46.74 -2.35
C SER A 672 -13.39 45.85 -3.13
N PRO A 673 -14.40 46.41 -3.83
CA PRO A 673 -15.29 45.64 -4.70
C PRO A 673 -14.55 44.83 -5.77
N VAL A 674 -13.35 45.27 -6.19
CA VAL A 674 -12.52 44.58 -7.19
C VAL A 674 -12.05 43.20 -6.72
N PHE A 675 -11.97 42.96 -5.40
CA PHE A 675 -11.50 41.68 -4.86
C PHE A 675 -12.50 40.52 -5.01
N SER A 676 -13.78 40.81 -5.31
CA SER A 676 -14.82 39.79 -5.41
C SER A 676 -14.49 38.70 -6.43
N ASN A 677 -14.01 39.13 -7.60
CA ASN A 677 -13.83 38.28 -8.78
C ASN A 677 -12.38 38.27 -9.26
N THR A 678 -11.42 38.56 -8.38
CA THR A 678 -10.00 38.60 -8.76
C THR A 678 -9.14 37.64 -7.95
N LYS A 679 -8.10 37.15 -8.62
CA LYS A 679 -7.04 36.32 -8.05
C LYS A 679 -5.70 37.01 -8.15
N VAL A 680 -4.90 36.91 -7.10
CA VAL A 680 -3.52 37.37 -7.11
C VAL A 680 -2.69 36.47 -8.03
N VAL A 681 -2.02 37.04 -9.03
CA VAL A 681 -1.19 36.30 -10.00
C VAL A 681 0.31 36.51 -9.79
N ASP A 682 0.73 37.69 -9.34
CA ASP A 682 2.14 38.00 -9.06
C ASP A 682 2.30 39.10 -7.99
N TYR A 683 3.52 39.22 -7.48
CA TYR A 683 3.96 40.29 -6.59
C TYR A 683 5.45 40.62 -6.79
N THR A 684 5.80 41.90 -6.64
CA THR A 684 7.18 42.38 -6.64
C THR A 684 7.56 43.00 -5.30
N LYS A 685 8.87 43.10 -5.01
CA LYS A 685 9.38 43.65 -3.72
C LYS A 685 8.95 45.08 -3.42
N ASN A 686 8.51 45.84 -4.42
CA ASN A 686 8.07 47.23 -4.27
C ASN A 686 6.59 47.33 -3.90
N ASP A 687 6.08 46.37 -3.14
CA ASP A 687 4.68 46.34 -2.69
C ASP A 687 3.65 46.32 -3.84
N CYS A 688 4.07 45.89 -5.03
CA CYS A 688 3.22 45.84 -6.22
C CYS A 688 2.60 44.45 -6.36
N PHE A 689 1.28 44.38 -6.33
CA PHE A 689 0.47 43.18 -6.50
C PHE A 689 -0.23 43.21 -7.86
N LEU A 690 -0.26 42.06 -8.54
CA LEU A 690 -1.08 41.86 -9.72
C LEU A 690 -2.28 40.98 -9.38
N PHE A 691 -3.46 41.47 -9.73
CA PHE A 691 -4.71 40.76 -9.65
C PHE A 691 -5.24 40.56 -11.07
N MET A 692 -5.87 39.42 -11.32
CA MET A 692 -6.51 39.14 -12.60
C MET A 692 -7.92 38.62 -12.34
N GLU A 693 -8.87 39.01 -13.19
CA GLU A 693 -10.25 38.53 -13.07
C GLU A 693 -10.31 37.02 -13.32
N GLU A 694 -11.07 36.29 -12.51
CA GLU A 694 -11.33 34.86 -12.71
C GLU A 694 -12.52 34.68 -13.67
N GLU A 695 -12.36 33.82 -14.67
CA GLU A 695 -13.45 33.44 -15.58
C GLU A 695 -14.25 32.30 -14.93
N GLU A 696 -15.56 32.49 -14.74
CA GLU A 696 -16.40 31.49 -14.07
C GLU A 696 -16.34 30.13 -14.77
N GLY A 697 -16.02 29.08 -14.00
CA GLY A 697 -16.04 27.69 -14.50
C GLY A 697 -14.84 27.28 -15.36
N THR A 698 -13.81 28.11 -15.52
CA THR A 698 -12.59 27.73 -16.26
C THR A 698 -11.33 27.90 -15.40
N ASP A 699 -10.31 27.07 -15.66
CA ASP A 699 -8.96 27.25 -15.11
C ASP A 699 -8.18 28.37 -15.81
N ASN A 700 -8.81 29.08 -16.75
CA ASN A 700 -8.16 30.16 -17.48
C ASN A 700 -8.25 31.46 -16.70
N LEU A 701 -7.19 32.24 -16.84
CA LEU A 701 -7.15 33.59 -16.34
C LEU A 701 -7.97 34.50 -17.27
N GLY A 702 -8.78 35.38 -16.70
CA GLY A 702 -9.58 36.35 -17.46
C GLY A 702 -8.75 37.43 -18.13
N ASP A 703 -9.40 38.26 -18.95
CA ASP A 703 -8.71 39.22 -19.81
C ASP A 703 -8.30 40.51 -19.09
N ILE A 704 -8.86 40.82 -17.92
CA ILE A 704 -8.60 42.08 -17.20
C ILE A 704 -7.55 41.90 -16.12
N LEU A 705 -6.48 42.71 -16.20
CA LEU A 705 -5.43 42.83 -15.20
C LEU A 705 -5.63 44.10 -14.37
N TRP A 706 -5.49 43.95 -13.06
CA TRP A 706 -5.41 45.03 -12.09
C TRP A 706 -4.04 45.04 -11.42
N ARG A 707 -3.44 46.21 -11.27
CA ARG A 707 -2.19 46.41 -10.52
C ARG A 707 -2.49 47.25 -9.29
N ALA A 708 -1.99 46.84 -8.13
CA ALA A 708 -2.14 47.59 -6.89
C ALA A 708 -0.81 47.78 -6.18
N GLU A 709 -0.66 48.92 -5.51
CA GLU A 709 0.41 49.20 -4.56
C GLU A 709 -0.18 48.99 -3.16
N ILE A 710 0.26 47.96 -2.45
CA ILE A 710 -0.27 47.55 -1.15
C ILE A 710 0.89 47.36 -0.17
N SER A 711 1.02 48.30 0.76
CA SER A 711 1.95 48.27 1.88
C SER A 711 1.18 48.35 3.20
N MET A 712 1.92 48.37 4.32
CA MET A 712 1.32 48.61 5.65
C MET A 712 0.93 50.07 5.89
N GLU A 713 1.23 50.99 4.96
CA GLU A 713 0.92 52.42 5.11
C GLU A 713 0.03 52.96 3.99
N ARG A 714 -0.08 52.22 2.88
CA ARG A 714 -0.80 52.68 1.69
C ARG A 714 -1.37 51.48 0.93
N ALA A 715 -2.63 51.58 0.53
CA ALA A 715 -3.25 50.64 -0.39
C ALA A 715 -4.01 51.40 -1.48
N GLY A 716 -3.83 50.99 -2.73
CA GLY A 716 -4.61 51.51 -3.84
C GLY A 716 -4.27 50.80 -5.15
N PHE A 717 -5.24 50.72 -6.04
CA PHE A 717 -4.95 50.31 -7.41
C PHE A 717 -4.18 51.41 -8.15
N SER A 718 -3.30 51.00 -9.05
CA SER A 718 -2.53 51.90 -9.90
C SER A 718 -2.69 51.62 -11.39
N ALA A 719 -3.34 50.50 -11.78
CA ALA A 719 -3.73 50.24 -13.16
C ALA A 719 -4.89 49.24 -13.27
N LYS A 720 -5.66 49.33 -14.37
CA LYS A 720 -6.67 48.39 -14.84
C LYS A 720 -6.66 48.31 -16.37
N PHE A 721 -6.33 47.17 -16.97
CA PHE A 721 -6.36 47.07 -18.43
C PHE A 721 -6.59 45.66 -18.98
N ASP A 722 -7.07 45.61 -20.23
CA ASP A 722 -7.32 44.41 -21.01
C ASP A 722 -6.00 43.85 -21.59
N THR A 723 -5.67 42.62 -21.21
CA THR A 723 -4.42 41.95 -21.60
C THR A 723 -4.39 41.57 -23.08
N LEU A 724 -5.51 41.19 -23.69
CA LEU A 724 -5.60 40.87 -25.13
C LEU A 724 -5.25 42.10 -25.97
N ARG A 725 -5.87 43.25 -25.63
CA ARG A 725 -5.65 44.53 -26.30
C ARG A 725 -4.22 45.02 -26.10
N TRP A 726 -3.75 45.09 -24.85
CA TRP A 726 -2.50 45.78 -24.53
C TRP A 726 -1.25 44.94 -24.78
N PHE A 727 -1.34 43.61 -24.72
CA PHE A 727 -0.24 42.73 -25.10
C PHE A 727 -0.21 42.39 -26.61
N ASN A 728 -1.25 42.78 -27.37
CA ASN A 728 -1.39 42.49 -28.80
C ASN A 728 -1.29 40.97 -29.09
N LEU A 729 -2.07 40.17 -28.37
CA LEU A 729 -2.02 38.72 -28.54
C LEU A 729 -2.49 38.30 -29.95
N GLU A 730 -1.86 37.25 -30.47
CA GLU A 730 -2.28 36.61 -31.72
C GLU A 730 -3.64 35.91 -31.50
N GLU A 731 -4.46 35.81 -32.56
CA GLU A 731 -5.75 35.14 -32.48
C GLU A 731 -5.57 33.68 -32.03
N GLY A 732 -6.44 33.21 -31.14
CA GLY A 732 -6.34 31.88 -30.54
C GLY A 732 -5.32 31.74 -29.40
N TYR A 733 -4.59 32.79 -29.00
CA TYR A 733 -3.76 32.78 -27.79
C TYR A 733 -4.49 33.39 -26.59
N CYS A 734 -4.33 32.76 -25.42
CA CYS A 734 -4.77 33.29 -24.14
C CYS A 734 -3.60 33.41 -23.15
N VAL A 735 -3.81 34.20 -22.11
CA VAL A 735 -2.85 34.43 -21.04
C VAL A 735 -2.87 33.26 -20.06
N ALA A 736 -1.72 32.63 -19.86
CA ALA A 736 -1.55 31.56 -18.87
C ALA A 736 -0.89 32.05 -17.58
N ASN A 737 -0.08 33.12 -17.64
CA ASN A 737 0.54 33.74 -16.46
C ASN A 737 1.04 35.16 -16.79
N VAL A 738 0.98 36.10 -15.84
CA VAL A 738 1.51 37.46 -15.98
C VAL A 738 2.32 37.84 -14.76
N ASN A 739 3.47 38.47 -14.99
CA ASN A 739 4.38 38.92 -13.97
C ASN A 739 4.77 40.38 -14.24
N ALA A 740 4.72 41.26 -13.24
CA ALA A 740 5.10 42.67 -13.37
C ALA A 740 6.63 42.83 -13.30
N SER A 741 7.23 43.80 -13.99
CA SER A 741 8.64 44.09 -13.75
C SER A 741 8.85 44.69 -12.37
N SER A 742 9.98 44.36 -11.75
CA SER A 742 10.42 44.98 -10.50
C SER A 742 11.02 46.37 -10.67
N GLU A 743 11.42 46.74 -11.89
CA GLU A 743 12.09 48.02 -12.16
C GLU A 743 11.19 49.05 -12.84
N ARG A 744 10.11 48.60 -13.51
CA ARG A 744 9.30 49.45 -14.39
C ARG A 744 7.82 49.13 -14.29
N ASP A 745 7.03 50.15 -13.95
CA ASP A 745 5.58 50.04 -13.76
C ASP A 745 4.86 49.46 -14.99
N THR A 746 5.28 49.83 -16.20
CA THR A 746 4.60 49.47 -17.46
C THR A 746 5.19 48.26 -18.17
N GLU A 747 6.13 47.54 -17.57
CA GLU A 747 6.78 46.38 -18.20
C GLU A 747 6.28 45.07 -17.57
N TYR A 748 5.88 44.11 -18.41
CA TYR A 748 5.30 42.84 -17.99
C TYR A 748 5.94 41.65 -18.71
N PHE A 749 5.97 40.52 -18.02
CA PHE A 749 6.36 39.21 -18.54
C PHE A 749 5.12 38.31 -18.60
N VAL A 750 4.72 37.93 -19.80
CA VAL A 750 3.44 37.28 -20.08
C VAL A 750 3.71 35.91 -20.70
N LEU A 751 3.25 34.85 -20.04
CA LEU A 751 3.21 33.51 -20.60
C LEU A 751 1.88 33.35 -21.35
N ILE A 752 1.96 33.03 -22.64
CA ILE A 752 0.79 32.81 -23.49
C ILE A 752 0.76 31.40 -24.06
N LYS A 753 -0.44 30.85 -24.20
CA LYS A 753 -0.71 29.52 -24.76
C LYS A 753 -1.77 29.60 -25.85
N HIS A 754 -1.71 28.72 -26.83
CA HIS A 754 -2.78 28.62 -27.81
C HIS A 754 -3.94 27.80 -27.21
N VAL A 755 -5.18 28.28 -27.33
CA VAL A 755 -6.38 27.70 -26.71
C VAL A 755 -6.55 26.23 -27.13
N GLU A 756 -6.31 25.92 -28.40
CA GLU A 756 -6.42 24.55 -28.94
C GLU A 756 -5.12 23.73 -28.83
N GLY A 757 -4.06 24.26 -28.19
CA GLY A 757 -2.76 23.58 -28.06
C GLY A 757 -1.99 23.34 -29.37
N ARG A 758 -2.48 23.84 -30.51
CA ARG A 758 -1.89 23.63 -31.85
C ARG A 758 -0.48 24.22 -32.00
N TYR A 759 -0.23 25.35 -31.35
CA TYR A 759 1.02 26.10 -31.42
C TYR A 759 1.78 26.11 -30.08
N PRO A 760 3.11 26.20 -30.13
CA PRO A 760 3.95 26.23 -28.93
C PRO A 760 3.71 27.50 -28.11
N ALA A 761 3.77 27.35 -26.79
CA ALA A 761 3.66 28.47 -25.87
C ALA A 761 4.84 29.44 -25.99
N LYS A 762 4.59 30.70 -25.64
CA LYS A 762 5.55 31.80 -25.77
C LYS A 762 5.59 32.60 -24.47
N ILE A 763 6.75 33.15 -24.14
CA ILE A 763 6.89 34.25 -23.17
C ILE A 763 7.09 35.53 -23.94
N LEU A 764 6.29 36.54 -23.59
CA LEU A 764 6.42 37.89 -24.08
C LEU A 764 6.97 38.76 -22.95
N LYS A 765 8.00 39.55 -23.26
CA LYS A 765 8.36 40.73 -22.47
C LYS A 765 7.82 41.94 -23.22
N LYS A 766 6.88 42.65 -22.60
CA LYS A 766 6.19 43.77 -23.24
C LYS A 766 6.12 44.96 -22.28
N ARG A 767 6.56 46.13 -22.77
CA ARG A 767 6.24 47.41 -22.17
C ARG A 767 4.95 47.96 -22.79
N ILE A 768 4.03 48.44 -21.97
CA ILE A 768 2.79 49.08 -22.41
C ILE A 768 3.08 50.55 -22.74
N ALA A 769 3.54 50.77 -23.97
CA ALA A 769 3.78 52.11 -24.53
C ALA A 769 3.59 52.11 -26.06
N PRO A 770 3.25 53.26 -26.69
CA PRO A 770 2.90 53.35 -28.11
C PRO A 770 3.98 52.83 -29.09
N GLN A 771 5.24 52.77 -28.67
CA GLN A 771 6.39 52.35 -29.49
C GLN A 771 7.25 51.24 -28.84
N ALA A 772 6.73 50.55 -27.82
CA ALA A 772 7.52 49.55 -27.10
C ALA A 772 7.80 48.29 -27.94
N THR A 773 9.09 47.98 -28.07
CA THR A 773 9.57 46.71 -28.63
C THR A 773 9.15 45.54 -27.75
N MET A 774 8.70 44.47 -28.39
CA MET A 774 8.33 43.22 -27.73
C MET A 774 9.47 42.21 -27.91
N GLN A 775 9.94 41.63 -26.81
CA GLN A 775 10.82 40.47 -26.88
C GLN A 775 9.98 39.21 -26.70
N LYS A 776 10.26 38.17 -27.48
CA LYS A 776 9.55 36.90 -27.42
C LYS A 776 10.51 35.73 -27.29
N MET A 777 10.14 34.75 -26.49
CA MET A 777 10.86 33.49 -26.34
C MET A 777 9.88 32.32 -26.51
N GLN A 778 10.20 31.38 -27.39
CA GLN A 778 9.40 30.17 -27.63
C GLN A 778 9.81 29.08 -26.63
N ILE A 779 8.80 28.41 -26.05
CA ILE A 779 8.98 27.47 -24.94
C ILE A 779 8.70 26.02 -25.36
N GLY A 780 7.83 25.82 -26.36
CA GLY A 780 7.41 24.50 -26.86
C GLY A 780 5.95 24.17 -26.51
N SER A 781 5.48 22.99 -26.91
CA SER A 781 4.17 22.44 -26.53
C SER A 781 4.34 21.55 -25.29
N LEU A 782 3.93 22.06 -24.12
CA LEU A 782 3.88 21.29 -22.88
C LEU A 782 2.43 21.09 -22.46
N ASN A 783 2.14 19.92 -21.85
CA ASN A 783 0.85 19.66 -21.23
C ASN A 783 0.59 20.60 -20.04
N GLU A 784 1.64 21.02 -19.33
CA GLU A 784 1.57 22.00 -18.26
C GLU A 784 2.57 23.14 -18.51
N LEU A 785 2.04 24.33 -18.75
CA LEU A 785 2.85 25.53 -18.93
C LEU A 785 3.12 26.17 -17.58
N LYS A 786 4.40 26.25 -17.24
CA LYS A 786 4.85 26.72 -15.94
C LYS A 786 5.87 27.83 -16.11
N MET A 787 5.56 29.01 -15.57
CA MET A 787 6.49 30.11 -15.41
C MET A 787 6.45 30.55 -13.95
N PHE A 788 7.59 30.51 -13.30
CA PHE A 788 7.71 30.91 -11.91
C PHE A 788 8.77 31.98 -11.78
N ARG A 789 8.42 33.08 -11.10
CA ARG A 789 9.40 34.08 -10.68
C ARG A 789 10.42 33.45 -9.74
N TRP A 790 11.67 33.46 -10.19
CA TRP A 790 12.85 32.99 -9.48
C TRP A 790 13.43 34.04 -8.55
N GLY A 791 13.40 35.29 -9.00
CA GLY A 791 13.89 36.46 -8.28
C GLY A 791 13.03 37.67 -8.57
N SER A 792 12.80 38.47 -7.54
CA SER A 792 12.06 39.73 -7.62
C SER A 792 12.95 40.95 -7.81
N ASP A 793 14.28 40.81 -7.68
CA ASP A 793 15.26 41.84 -8.04
C ASP A 793 16.66 41.19 -8.15
N PRO A 794 17.25 41.05 -9.35
CA PRO A 794 16.64 41.35 -10.65
C PRO A 794 15.56 40.32 -11.03
N ASP A 795 14.65 40.70 -11.93
CA ASP A 795 13.65 39.81 -12.51
C ASP A 795 14.31 38.59 -13.15
N ASN A 796 14.05 37.41 -12.60
CA ASN A 796 14.49 36.13 -13.16
C ASN A 796 13.34 35.14 -13.10
N PHE A 797 13.31 34.20 -14.05
CA PHE A 797 12.22 33.24 -14.15
C PHE A 797 12.75 31.83 -14.39
N ILE A 798 12.08 30.84 -13.79
CA ILE A 798 12.14 29.45 -14.20
C ILE A 798 10.95 29.17 -15.10
N VAL A 799 11.25 28.65 -16.28
CA VAL A 799 10.27 28.37 -17.32
C VAL A 799 10.35 26.90 -17.66
N GLY A 800 9.24 26.17 -17.51
CA GLY A 800 9.13 24.80 -18.01
C GLY A 800 9.14 24.82 -19.53
N CYS A 801 9.99 24.03 -20.17
CA CYS A 801 10.08 23.90 -21.62
C CYS A 801 10.11 22.43 -22.07
N GLU A 802 9.94 22.20 -23.37
CA GLU A 802 10.10 20.86 -23.94
C GLU A 802 11.50 20.31 -23.61
N GLY A 803 11.58 19.22 -22.84
CA GLY A 803 12.84 18.60 -22.41
C GLY A 803 13.48 19.17 -21.14
N GLY A 804 12.78 19.98 -20.32
CA GLY A 804 13.28 20.40 -19.01
C GLY A 804 12.83 21.78 -18.54
N PHE A 805 13.70 22.48 -17.83
CA PHE A 805 13.49 23.87 -17.41
C PHE A 805 14.58 24.80 -17.94
N ARG A 806 14.20 26.04 -18.21
CA ARG A 806 15.13 27.12 -18.55
C ARG A 806 15.09 28.18 -17.46
N THR A 807 16.25 28.60 -17.01
CA THR A 807 16.38 29.84 -16.25
C THR A 807 16.60 30.98 -17.22
N VAL A 808 15.79 32.01 -17.11
CA VAL A 808 15.87 33.18 -17.97
C VAL A 808 15.96 34.44 -17.13
N ASN A 809 16.76 35.39 -17.59
CA ASN A 809 16.86 36.69 -16.95
C ASN A 809 15.74 37.64 -17.42
N ARG A 810 15.75 38.86 -16.87
CA ARG A 810 14.86 39.97 -17.25
C ARG A 810 14.80 40.32 -18.74
N ASN A 811 15.74 39.87 -19.56
CA ASN A 811 15.78 40.09 -21.02
C ASN A 811 15.34 38.83 -21.79
N LEU A 812 14.71 37.87 -21.11
CA LEU A 812 14.37 36.55 -21.63
C LEU A 812 15.58 35.82 -22.24
N SER A 813 16.79 36.19 -21.82
CA SER A 813 18.02 35.54 -22.26
C SER A 813 18.24 34.30 -21.42
N LEU A 814 18.51 33.19 -22.08
CA LEU A 814 18.80 31.92 -21.43
C LEU A 814 20.07 32.05 -20.58
N GLN A 815 19.93 31.81 -19.27
CA GLN A 815 21.08 31.73 -18.36
C GLN A 815 21.58 30.30 -18.26
N ALA A 816 20.66 29.33 -18.11
CA ALA A 816 21.01 27.92 -18.11
C ALA A 816 19.85 27.07 -18.66
N LEU A 817 20.24 26.00 -19.38
CA LEU A 817 19.33 24.96 -19.85
C LEU A 817 19.51 23.74 -18.95
N HIS A 818 18.42 23.34 -18.31
CA HIS A 818 18.39 22.18 -17.44
C HIS A 818 17.67 21.06 -18.20
N ARG A 819 18.44 20.13 -18.79
CA ARG A 819 17.97 19.03 -19.67
C ARG A 819 17.24 17.89 -18.94
N TRP A 820 17.18 17.99 -17.62
CA TRP A 820 16.42 17.12 -16.76
C TRP A 820 15.06 17.77 -16.45
N THR A 821 14.00 16.98 -16.39
CA THR A 821 12.65 17.42 -16.03
C THR A 821 12.35 17.01 -14.58
N PRO A 822 12.93 17.67 -13.55
CA PRO A 822 12.41 17.45 -12.21
C PRO A 822 10.99 18.00 -12.17
N ASP A 823 10.02 17.26 -11.64
CA ASP A 823 8.72 17.86 -11.37
C ASP A 823 8.94 18.93 -10.30
N LEU A 824 8.92 20.21 -10.72
CA LEU A 824 9.18 21.32 -9.84
C LEU A 824 8.11 21.33 -8.76
N PHE A 825 8.55 21.07 -7.54
CA PHE A 825 7.67 20.90 -6.39
C PHE A 825 7.30 22.25 -5.77
N LYS A 826 8.30 23.10 -5.47
CA LYS A 826 8.10 24.44 -4.90
C LYS A 826 9.35 25.31 -5.11
N ILE A 827 9.16 26.63 -5.22
CA ILE A 827 10.25 27.62 -5.14
C ILE A 827 10.05 28.46 -3.89
N ASP A 828 11.06 28.48 -3.03
CA ASP A 828 11.19 29.41 -1.92
C ASP A 828 12.03 30.61 -2.39
N LYS A 829 11.33 31.69 -2.80
CA LYS A 829 11.93 32.88 -3.38
C LYS A 829 12.85 33.61 -2.39
N GLU A 830 12.45 33.65 -1.12
CA GLU A 830 13.15 34.39 -0.06
C GLU A 830 14.49 33.74 0.26
N ASN A 831 14.49 32.43 0.53
CA ASN A 831 15.70 31.70 0.84
C ASN A 831 16.48 31.29 -0.42
N GLY A 832 15.89 31.44 -1.61
CA GLY A 832 16.51 31.10 -2.88
C GLY A 832 16.66 29.58 -3.06
N TYR A 833 15.69 28.82 -2.56
CA TYR A 833 15.69 27.37 -2.67
C TYR A 833 14.68 26.86 -3.69
N VAL A 834 15.05 25.75 -4.33
CA VAL A 834 14.21 25.02 -5.28
C VAL A 834 14.02 23.63 -4.77
N TYR A 835 12.78 23.22 -4.70
CA TYR A 835 12.40 21.86 -4.41
C TYR A 835 11.93 21.24 -5.72
N GLY A 836 12.60 20.17 -6.16
CA GLY A 836 12.27 19.46 -7.40
C GLY A 836 12.38 17.96 -7.22
N LEU A 837 11.45 17.21 -7.81
CA LEU A 837 11.41 15.75 -7.73
C LEU A 837 12.24 15.13 -8.85
N GLU A 838 13.26 14.36 -8.50
CA GLU A 838 14.16 13.66 -9.41
C GLU A 838 14.13 12.16 -9.11
N VAL A 839 13.67 11.33 -10.06
CA VAL A 839 13.69 9.86 -9.95
C VAL A 839 13.09 9.38 -8.61
N GLY A 840 11.98 9.99 -8.20
CA GLY A 840 11.30 9.67 -6.93
C GLY A 840 11.97 10.20 -5.66
N ARG A 841 12.96 11.08 -5.78
CA ARG A 841 13.64 11.77 -4.67
C ARG A 841 13.33 13.25 -4.72
N LEU A 842 13.00 13.86 -3.59
CA LEU A 842 12.93 15.32 -3.55
C LEU A 842 14.34 15.88 -3.39
N THR A 843 14.70 16.86 -4.21
CA THR A 843 15.97 17.57 -4.13
C THR A 843 15.73 19.02 -3.77
N GLN A 844 16.54 19.54 -2.85
CA GLN A 844 16.63 20.96 -2.55
C GLN A 844 17.87 21.53 -3.24
N ARG A 845 17.72 22.62 -3.98
CA ARG A 845 18.80 23.28 -4.72
C ARG A 845 18.85 24.76 -4.44
N ASN A 846 20.01 25.38 -4.60
CA ASN A 846 20.17 26.83 -4.42
C ASN A 846 19.81 27.63 -5.69
N ARG A 847 20.06 28.95 -5.67
CA ARG A 847 19.87 29.86 -6.81
C ARG A 847 20.76 29.60 -8.03
N LYS A 848 21.80 28.79 -7.90
CA LYS A 848 22.62 28.30 -9.00
C LYS A 848 22.20 26.90 -9.46
N LEU A 849 21.12 26.38 -8.87
CA LEU A 849 20.62 25.01 -9.03
C LEU A 849 21.66 23.95 -8.62
N GLU A 850 22.62 24.33 -7.77
CA GLU A 850 23.52 23.38 -7.13
C GLU A 850 22.72 22.63 -6.06
N LEU A 851 22.96 21.32 -6.00
CA LEU A 851 22.28 20.43 -5.07
C LEU A 851 22.72 20.74 -3.64
N LEU A 852 21.78 21.13 -2.79
CA LEU A 852 22.01 21.37 -1.36
C LEU A 852 21.68 20.15 -0.53
N LYS A 853 20.54 19.50 -0.83
CA LYS A 853 20.01 18.40 -0.03
C LYS A 853 19.21 17.43 -0.89
N VAL A 854 19.27 16.14 -0.55
CA VAL A 854 18.45 15.09 -1.15
C VAL A 854 17.63 14.45 -0.04
N TYR A 855 16.34 14.29 -0.29
CA TYR A 855 15.44 13.56 0.59
C TYR A 855 15.16 12.18 -0.04
N GLU A 856 15.85 11.15 0.48
CA GLU A 856 15.95 9.85 -0.20
C GLU A 856 14.70 8.95 -0.12
N ASN A 857 13.67 9.35 0.63
CA ASN A 857 12.45 8.56 0.86
C ASN A 857 11.18 9.36 0.60
N VAL A 858 11.10 10.08 -0.53
CA VAL A 858 9.96 10.99 -0.80
C VAL A 858 9.20 10.66 -2.10
N PRO A 859 9.01 9.38 -2.47
CA PRO A 859 8.49 9.05 -3.79
C PRO A 859 7.00 9.33 -3.97
N MET A 860 6.23 9.44 -2.88
CA MET A 860 4.80 9.75 -2.95
C MET A 860 4.53 11.21 -3.32
N LEU A 861 5.50 12.12 -3.19
CA LEU A 861 5.31 13.49 -3.65
C LEU A 861 5.13 13.58 -5.17
N ALA A 862 5.63 12.61 -5.94
CA ALA A 862 5.36 12.53 -7.38
C ALA A 862 3.87 12.31 -7.72
N VAL A 863 3.06 11.87 -6.75
CA VAL A 863 1.61 11.69 -6.91
C VAL A 863 0.85 12.99 -6.67
N TYR A 864 1.44 13.95 -5.95
CA TYR A 864 0.81 15.23 -5.66
C TYR A 864 1.31 16.29 -6.63
N GLU A 865 0.42 16.83 -7.45
CA GLU A 865 0.73 17.97 -8.30
C GLU A 865 1.25 19.16 -7.47
N SER A 866 2.17 19.94 -8.03
CA SER A 866 2.78 21.11 -7.37
C SER A 866 1.75 22.11 -6.84
N GLN A 867 0.55 22.14 -7.43
CA GLN A 867 -0.56 23.00 -7.02
C GLN A 867 -1.17 22.60 -5.66
N ARG A 868 -0.94 21.37 -5.18
CA ARG A 868 -1.47 20.87 -3.91
C ARG A 868 -0.59 21.21 -2.71
N VAL A 869 0.52 21.93 -2.88
CA VAL A 869 1.45 22.28 -1.79
C VAL A 869 1.19 23.71 -1.31
N HIS A 870 0.48 23.85 -0.20
CA HIS A 870 0.14 25.14 0.40
C HIS A 870 1.33 25.81 1.08
N GLY A 871 2.26 25.03 1.63
CA GLY A 871 3.42 25.57 2.34
C GLY A 871 4.56 24.59 2.45
N LEU A 872 5.75 25.11 2.69
CA LEU A 872 6.94 24.33 3.02
C LEU A 872 7.73 25.04 4.10
N SER A 873 8.23 24.28 5.08
CA SER A 873 9.17 24.76 6.09
C SER A 873 10.49 24.04 5.90
N PHE A 874 11.56 24.82 5.70
CA PHE A 874 12.93 24.31 5.64
C PHE A 874 13.49 23.98 7.03
N GLN A 875 12.96 24.59 8.10
CA GLN A 875 13.40 24.33 9.48
C GLN A 875 12.93 22.96 9.96
N THR A 876 11.64 22.67 9.77
CA THR A 876 11.04 21.40 10.21
C THR A 876 11.11 20.31 9.14
N ASP A 877 11.56 20.65 7.91
CA ASP A 877 11.52 19.77 6.74
C ASP A 877 10.14 19.14 6.54
N THR A 878 9.09 19.95 6.69
CA THR A 878 7.70 19.54 6.47
C THR A 878 7.08 20.34 5.34
N ALA A 879 6.26 19.69 4.52
CA ALA A 879 5.38 20.32 3.55
C ALA A 879 3.92 20.20 4.03
N LEU A 880 3.08 21.18 3.70
CA LEU A 880 1.65 21.13 3.93
C LEU A 880 0.96 20.87 2.59
N ILE A 881 0.30 19.70 2.49
CA ILE A 881 -0.23 19.17 1.24
C ILE A 881 -1.74 19.04 1.33
N VAL A 882 -2.45 19.53 0.32
CA VAL A 882 -3.88 19.33 0.13
C VAL A 882 -4.14 17.90 -0.33
N VAL A 883 -4.84 17.15 0.52
CA VAL A 883 -5.18 15.75 0.27
C VAL A 883 -6.63 15.59 -0.22
N ALA A 884 -7.51 16.58 0.02
CA ALA A 884 -8.87 16.66 -0.51
C ALA A 884 -9.39 18.11 -0.49
N LYS A 885 -10.52 18.40 -1.15
CA LYS A 885 -11.12 19.76 -1.33
C LYS A 885 -11.11 20.64 -0.07
N SER A 886 -11.30 20.06 1.12
CA SER A 886 -11.28 20.78 2.40
C SER A 886 -10.30 20.22 3.45
N ARG A 887 -9.39 19.32 3.04
CA ARG A 887 -8.45 18.65 3.94
C ARG A 887 -7.00 18.76 3.46
N GLN A 888 -6.11 19.07 4.39
CA GLN A 888 -4.67 19.08 4.18
C GLN A 888 -3.97 18.23 5.26
N SER A 889 -2.75 17.80 4.99
CA SER A 889 -1.91 17.05 5.92
C SER A 889 -0.49 17.58 5.86
N PHE A 890 0.21 17.51 6.99
CA PHE A 890 1.65 17.70 6.99
C PHE A 890 2.32 16.45 6.47
N TYR A 891 3.33 16.65 5.63
CA TYR A 891 4.17 15.61 5.09
C TYR A 891 5.61 15.90 5.51
N ASN A 892 6.23 14.93 6.18
CA ASN A 892 7.59 15.04 6.67
C ASN A 892 8.56 14.55 5.59
N LEU A 893 9.34 15.48 5.04
CA LEU A 893 10.25 15.25 3.93
C LEU A 893 11.42 14.34 4.32
N ARG A 894 11.76 14.20 5.61
CA ARG A 894 12.89 13.38 6.06
C ARG A 894 12.56 11.90 6.11
N ASN A 895 11.37 11.56 6.59
CA ASN A 895 11.04 10.19 7.01
C ASN A 895 9.79 9.63 6.33
N ASN A 896 9.27 10.29 5.29
CA ASN A 896 8.13 9.81 4.50
C ASN A 896 6.85 9.59 5.30
N LYS A 897 6.66 10.36 6.39
CA LYS A 897 5.46 10.29 7.21
C LYS A 897 4.47 11.38 6.84
N MET A 898 3.19 11.06 6.92
CA MET A 898 2.10 12.02 6.78
C MET A 898 1.29 12.08 8.07
N SER A 899 0.92 13.30 8.46
CA SER A 899 0.09 13.55 9.63
C SER A 899 -1.37 13.19 9.37
N SER A 900 -2.14 13.07 10.45
CA SER A 900 -3.61 13.12 10.41
C SER A 900 -4.10 14.36 9.67
N LYS A 901 -5.29 14.25 9.06
CA LYS A 901 -5.89 15.29 8.23
C LYS A 901 -6.36 16.45 9.09
N ILE A 902 -6.04 17.67 8.66
CA ILE A 902 -6.51 18.93 9.22
C ILE A 902 -7.35 19.69 8.18
N ARG A 903 -8.10 20.72 8.59
CA ARG A 903 -8.82 21.57 7.63
C ARG A 903 -7.84 22.42 6.82
N VAL A 904 -8.14 22.56 5.53
CA VAL A 904 -7.45 23.51 4.65
C VAL A 904 -7.56 24.91 5.24
N GLY A 905 -6.45 25.65 5.22
CA GLY A 905 -6.42 27.05 5.68
C GLY A 905 -6.27 27.26 7.18
N ARG A 906 -6.30 26.22 8.03
CA ARG A 906 -6.14 26.39 9.49
C ARG A 906 -4.71 26.63 9.96
N VAL A 907 -3.74 26.25 9.14
CA VAL A 907 -2.33 26.48 9.41
C VAL A 907 -1.71 27.19 8.22
N ILE A 908 -0.93 28.21 8.52
CA ILE A 908 -0.27 29.06 7.54
C ILE A 908 1.26 28.97 7.68
N PRO A 909 2.01 28.90 6.56
CA PRO A 909 3.47 28.94 6.59
C PRO A 909 3.98 30.38 6.72
N SER A 910 5.05 30.57 7.47
CA SER A 910 5.88 31.78 7.39
C SER A 910 7.22 31.41 6.73
N TYR A 911 7.49 31.97 5.55
CA TYR A 911 8.77 31.77 4.87
C TYR A 911 9.91 32.59 5.47
N HIS A 912 9.59 33.59 6.29
CA HIS A 912 10.56 34.45 6.96
C HIS A 912 11.38 33.68 8.01
N ASP A 913 10.67 32.99 8.90
CA ASP A 913 11.24 32.24 10.01
C ASP A 913 11.11 30.72 9.82
N GLY A 914 10.48 30.25 8.73
CA GLY A 914 10.27 28.84 8.46
C GLY A 914 9.31 28.16 9.44
N LYS A 915 8.41 28.91 10.09
CA LYS A 915 7.48 28.37 11.09
C LYS A 915 6.07 28.15 10.55
N TRP A 916 5.31 27.37 11.29
CA TRP A 916 3.89 27.12 11.08
C TRP A 916 3.08 27.82 12.15
N TYR A 917 2.04 28.54 11.73
CA TYR A 917 1.15 29.24 12.64
C TYR A 917 -0.29 28.75 12.46
N CYS A 918 -0.97 28.42 13.55
CA CYS A 918 -2.43 28.47 13.55
C CYS A 918 -2.88 29.89 13.89
N PHE A 919 -4.10 30.23 13.49
CA PHE A 919 -4.62 31.56 13.71
C PHE A 919 -6.11 31.57 14.01
N ASP A 920 -6.53 32.61 14.71
CA ASP A 920 -7.93 32.96 14.91
C ASP A 920 -8.15 34.44 14.59
N TYR A 921 -9.37 34.79 14.18
CA TYR A 921 -9.68 36.14 13.70
C TYR A 921 -11.04 36.62 14.19
N SER A 922 -11.06 37.81 14.78
CA SER A 922 -12.28 38.50 15.19
C SER A 922 -12.41 39.82 14.43
N ASN A 923 -13.31 39.85 13.46
CA ASN A 923 -13.66 41.08 12.75
C ASN A 923 -14.30 42.11 13.69
N LYS A 924 -15.01 41.68 14.75
CA LYS A 924 -15.60 42.61 15.74
C LYS A 924 -14.52 43.31 16.57
N GLU A 925 -13.51 42.57 17.01
CA GLU A 925 -12.43 43.09 17.85
C GLU A 925 -11.27 43.68 17.05
N ARG A 926 -11.28 43.50 15.72
CA ARG A 926 -10.19 43.90 14.81
C ARG A 926 -8.86 43.29 15.21
N LYS A 927 -8.92 42.02 15.61
CA LYS A 927 -7.79 41.26 16.14
C LYS A 927 -7.56 39.98 15.33
N LEU A 928 -6.29 39.72 15.07
CA LEU A 928 -5.79 38.48 14.50
C LEU A 928 -4.81 37.88 15.52
N TRP A 929 -5.07 36.67 15.96
CA TRP A 929 -4.19 35.93 16.86
C TRP A 929 -3.40 34.89 16.08
N LEU A 930 -2.10 34.80 16.34
CA LEU A 930 -1.23 33.75 15.81
C LEU A 930 -0.67 32.92 16.96
N ARG A 931 -0.55 31.60 16.74
CA ARG A 931 0.19 30.72 17.61
C ARG A 931 1.10 29.81 16.80
N GLU A 932 2.37 29.74 17.19
CA GLU A 932 3.32 28.81 16.59
C GLU A 932 2.92 27.36 16.95
N VAL A 933 2.91 26.48 15.96
CA VAL A 933 2.46 25.08 16.11
C VAL A 933 3.53 24.05 15.72
N ASN A 934 4.78 24.46 15.54
CA ASN A 934 5.86 23.57 15.09
C ASN A 934 6.01 22.31 15.96
N GLU A 935 6.06 22.47 17.29
CA GLU A 935 6.15 21.35 18.22
C GLU A 935 4.85 20.54 18.28
N TYR A 936 3.71 21.23 18.34
CA TYR A 936 2.38 20.62 18.36
C TYR A 936 2.13 19.69 17.16
N ILE A 937 2.54 20.13 15.96
CA ILE A 937 2.44 19.35 14.72
C ILE A 937 3.20 18.02 14.86
N GLN A 938 4.32 17.99 15.57
CA GLN A 938 5.11 16.77 15.76
C GLN A 938 4.56 15.86 16.87
N THR A 939 3.96 16.42 17.94
CA THR A 939 3.57 15.65 19.12
C THR A 939 2.10 15.24 19.13
N GLU A 940 1.19 16.09 18.65
CA GLU A 940 -0.26 15.92 18.83
C GLU A 940 -0.97 15.35 17.60
N LEU A 941 -0.34 15.42 16.43
CA LEU A 941 -0.88 14.78 15.23
C LEU A 941 -0.40 13.33 15.13
N GLU A 942 -1.30 12.44 14.70
CA GLU A 942 -0.90 11.07 14.39
C GLU A 942 -0.07 11.05 13.11
N TRP A 943 1.15 10.52 13.17
CA TRP A 943 2.03 10.39 12.01
C TRP A 943 2.11 8.94 11.53
N ARG A 944 1.87 8.72 10.24
CA ARG A 944 1.92 7.39 9.62
C ARG A 944 2.91 7.39 8.47
N GLU A 945 3.72 6.34 8.40
CA GLU A 945 4.64 6.10 7.30
C GLU A 945 3.87 5.73 6.03
N ILE A 946 4.29 6.28 4.88
CA ILE A 946 3.66 6.01 3.60
C ILE A 946 4.56 5.09 2.76
N PHE A 947 4.06 3.92 2.36
CA PHE A 947 4.83 2.93 1.59
C PHE A 947 4.51 2.98 0.09
N LEU A 948 5.51 2.70 -0.75
CA LEU A 948 5.34 2.57 -2.19
C LEU A 948 4.96 1.15 -2.65
N TYR A 949 4.35 1.12 -3.83
CA TYR A 949 3.84 0.00 -4.63
C TYR A 949 4.75 -1.24 -4.80
N LYS A 950 6.02 -1.20 -4.38
CA LYS A 950 6.97 -2.33 -4.54
C LYS A 950 7.16 -3.20 -3.30
N GLU A 951 6.62 -2.81 -2.15
CA GLU A 951 6.73 -3.61 -0.91
C GLU A 951 5.37 -4.22 -0.53
N LYS A 952 5.29 -5.55 -0.64
CA LYS A 952 4.25 -6.48 -0.15
C LYS A 952 2.77 -6.09 -0.37
N ARG A 953 2.11 -6.85 -1.23
CA ARG A 953 0.65 -6.83 -1.52
C ARG A 953 -0.23 -6.86 -0.26
N ASP A 954 0.23 -7.48 0.83
CA ASP A 954 -0.55 -7.73 2.04
C ASP A 954 -0.72 -6.48 2.95
N VAL A 955 0.01 -5.39 2.69
CA VAL A 955 -0.14 -4.10 3.38
C VAL A 955 -1.14 -3.17 2.64
N TRP A 956 -1.43 -3.47 1.38
CA TRP A 956 -2.20 -2.60 0.49
C TRP A 956 -3.72 -2.68 0.68
N GLU A 957 -4.29 -3.85 0.96
CA GLU A 957 -5.74 -3.98 1.15
C GLU A 957 -6.26 -3.15 2.34
N PRO A 958 -5.57 -3.07 3.50
CA PRO A 958 -5.95 -2.18 4.59
C PRO A 958 -5.81 -0.68 4.23
N LEU A 959 -4.75 -0.31 3.51
CA LEU A 959 -4.46 1.08 3.13
C LEU A 959 -5.46 1.58 2.07
N MET A 960 -5.74 0.77 1.05
CA MET A 960 -6.75 1.04 0.02
C MET A 960 -8.16 1.01 0.61
N LYS A 961 -8.46 0.15 1.59
CA LYS A 961 -9.73 0.24 2.35
C LYS A 961 -9.85 1.52 3.15
N TRP A 962 -8.76 2.08 3.68
CA TRP A 962 -8.78 3.36 4.39
C TRP A 962 -8.92 4.57 3.44
N PHE A 963 -8.23 4.55 2.29
CA PHE A 963 -8.41 5.55 1.22
C PHE A 963 -9.78 5.43 0.53
N ASN A 964 -10.39 4.23 0.48
CA ASN A 964 -11.69 3.99 -0.16
C ASN A 964 -12.88 4.01 0.82
N GLN A 965 -12.71 4.49 2.06
CA GLN A 965 -13.83 4.76 2.95
C GLN A 965 -14.53 6.07 2.55
N PRO A 966 -15.88 6.13 2.54
CA PRO A 966 -16.61 7.38 2.33
C PRO A 966 -16.16 8.41 3.37
N GLY A 967 -15.55 9.52 2.92
CA GLY A 967 -14.87 10.50 3.76
C GLY A 967 -13.33 10.53 3.64
N ASN A 968 -12.71 9.63 2.87
CA ASN A 968 -11.25 9.55 2.70
C ASN A 968 -10.73 9.37 1.26
N PHE A 969 -11.52 9.63 0.21
CA PHE A 969 -11.12 9.36 -1.19
C PHE A 969 -10.14 10.37 -1.83
N LEU A 970 -9.27 9.81 -2.68
CA LEU A 970 -8.61 10.41 -3.83
C LEU A 970 -9.44 10.06 -5.09
N TYR A 971 -9.76 11.08 -5.87
CA TYR A 971 -10.71 11.08 -6.99
C TYR A 971 -10.23 10.35 -8.25
N ARG A 972 -11.18 9.80 -9.03
CA ARG A 972 -11.06 9.60 -10.50
C ARG A 972 -11.34 10.94 -11.20
N PRO A 973 -10.69 11.27 -12.34
CA PRO A 973 -10.80 12.59 -12.98
C PRO A 973 -12.18 13.01 -13.55
N GLU A 974 -13.25 12.23 -13.39
CA GLU A 974 -14.49 12.40 -14.17
C GLU A 974 -15.67 13.07 -13.42
N GLU A 975 -15.55 13.40 -12.13
CA GLU A 975 -16.69 13.88 -11.31
C GLU A 975 -16.52 15.33 -10.80
N TRP A 976 -16.06 16.25 -11.66
CA TRP A 976 -15.96 17.68 -11.34
C TRP A 976 -17.33 18.40 -11.39
N GLU A 977 -18.35 17.83 -12.05
CA GLU A 977 -19.57 18.58 -12.42
C GLU A 977 -20.82 18.32 -11.55
N ALA A 978 -20.75 17.51 -10.49
CA ALA A 978 -21.95 17.17 -9.71
C ALA A 978 -21.75 17.45 -8.22
N ASP A 979 -21.81 18.71 -7.81
CA ASP A 979 -22.25 19.13 -6.46
C ASP A 979 -22.34 20.68 -6.37
N GLU A 980 -23.17 21.27 -7.23
CA GLU A 980 -23.74 22.61 -7.04
C GLU A 980 -25.26 22.55 -7.22
N ALA A 981 -25.97 21.98 -6.25
CA ALA A 981 -27.40 22.22 -6.04
C ALA A 981 -27.84 21.63 -4.71
N THR A 982 -27.74 22.41 -3.63
CA THR A 982 -28.65 22.35 -2.47
C THR A 982 -28.33 23.52 -1.54
N SER A 983 -28.64 24.73 -1.99
CA SER A 983 -28.89 25.85 -1.07
C SER A 983 -30.29 25.68 -0.48
N ALA A 984 -30.34 25.75 0.84
CA ALA A 984 -31.51 25.60 1.67
C ALA A 984 -32.53 26.74 1.42
N ASP A 985 -33.75 26.35 1.04
CA ASP A 985 -34.96 27.07 1.44
C ASP A 985 -35.44 26.46 2.76
N GLY A 986 -35.62 27.29 3.78
CA GLY A 986 -36.12 26.89 5.09
C GLY A 986 -36.02 27.99 6.15
N GLU A 987 -36.91 28.98 6.01
CA GLU A 987 -37.57 29.79 7.05
C GLU A 987 -36.79 30.17 8.34
N ASP A 988 -36.38 31.44 8.45
CA ASP A 988 -37.03 32.47 9.30
C ASP A 988 -36.60 33.89 8.87
#